data_AF-A0A851ICA9-F1
#
_entry.id   AF-A0A851ICA9-F1
#
_cell.length_a   1.000
_cell.length_b   1.000
_cell.length_c   1.000
_cell.angle_alpha   90.00
_cell.angle_beta   90.00
_cell.angle_gamma   90.00
#
_symmetry.space_group_name_H-M   'P 1'
#
loop_
_entity.id
_entity.type
_entity.pdbx_description
1 polymer ?
#
loop_
_entity_poly.entity_id
_entity_poly.type
_entity_poly.pdbx_seq_one_letter_code
_entity_poly.pdbx_strand_id
1 'polypeptide(L)'
;MTKNEVIENLVSEVEEESHRNRIKKFLNGETDNFLYITKKNLRFVNNFKMEDFTKNKNFFKTEAGEVLLKYFKYMYNNFPDELSYQFSNFPLKYKIFKMLNFSEEFVKKDFENNLEMKDKEVFAESCEYFLNYFENLADEYVQNYKEYCDNFLLKIGILIIIRNIDKKKSEEIEKLESIFINYIKNKINKYNINEIFKKHLDKGNFRRYFESVEELCLEKSRKYIEKVFFWVLKKNMYISRVISEGIELFIMFSEIEFSSTNNNYYYRNKIFDNLKKIFKKYSFSHGQKLYLLVNYGTNVIFYNFDYSKKMYGLFLDTIKENVANTRVFLKDNLKEKKIAYLFLLHFLIKYDLITEKEKSKFLTKAENMLISNLKKLFKAKIWRWKPKEFKNLEFLKESNINWENIQVQCFRSKSEKVLTYKDKIVFSLLKYSETYKKIFQFFVNGIKEIDLFEDIIEWYNVIYDISDLKLILDEMWDYNLSINFINEKYFEYIEKTGFDDENNKIWMEFLHKHEKELYKIFENDINSAESIKKYVEILYLKNNSFDYFQLPKLLLKADKQTGQQIEKILREKAEIREEVEKLLEKKFTLASQVAKNLIKYWDNAEAQRELKNLTDPEEIFEYSENICLEKHEENAIFSNLIDYGMVRIRKSEEKVPEKLMKFYISEYILAKDIKTIEVCNKIEQIVDKSDLKKFLSKIFEKWKEERFNPKYKNIFIPLIMTVNMKQVHNMVNIVDMIVSEYNKVPVAAYGIRVLALRSETKEIGILLKVFFNNYKDKRIKTAAEQSLDVIARNAGITRDELDDILVPDFGFGQDRIRLFDYGERKIKAKLDVMSIPAKIIAYDENEKILKGLPKASKKFNDVESIVEEYRREIKHIRKLLKEITVSQANSLLNALFLERKWQVKKWIETFIHNPVMQTFAIQLIWKETDENGKLIKTFRYTEDGTFKTAQNQECVLNEDSFVNLLYFPELSEEEQQLWERNLENNKIKQPIKQTNIPVYKITEKNQEKIEILDYNKKGFLVNKMRKKTEKLGFKLSYGNNGLEYGSYYYDKKTNINIMILTNSFFPGEYTKTLQIEKIIFLKNSTSIQSEKSSENRYAKFLKLKEVPERLLSLACFMAEILIN
;
A
#
# COMPACT_ATOMS: atom_id res chain seq x y z
N MET A 1 43.06 2.27 -19.10
CA MET A 1 44.41 2.19 -18.52
C MET A 1 45.41 2.22 -19.65
N THR A 2 46.39 3.12 -19.58
CA THR A 2 47.44 3.29 -20.62
C THR A 2 48.62 2.34 -20.40
N LYS A 3 49.47 2.15 -21.41
CA LYS A 3 50.71 1.34 -21.30
C LYS A 3 51.59 1.82 -20.14
N ASN A 4 51.74 3.13 -19.96
CA ASN A 4 52.57 3.70 -18.91
C ASN A 4 51.99 3.45 -17.51
N GLU A 5 50.67 3.55 -17.33
CA GLU A 5 50.02 3.24 -16.05
C GLU A 5 50.23 1.77 -15.63
N VAL A 6 50.17 0.84 -16.59
CA VAL A 6 50.42 -0.58 -16.33
C VAL A 6 51.87 -0.83 -15.92
N ILE A 7 52.82 -0.19 -16.62
CA ILE A 7 54.25 -0.29 -16.31
C ILE A 7 54.55 0.28 -14.92
N GLU A 8 54.03 1.46 -14.58
CA GLU A 8 54.21 2.07 -13.27
C GLU A 8 53.59 1.21 -12.15
N ASN A 9 52.39 0.68 -12.35
CA ASN A 9 51.73 -0.16 -11.34
C ASN A 9 52.45 -1.50 -11.10
N LEU A 10 53.09 -2.09 -12.12
CA LEU A 10 53.88 -3.31 -11.93
C LEU A 10 55.14 -3.06 -11.10
N VAL A 11 55.74 -1.87 -11.20
CA VAL A 11 57.02 -1.57 -10.53
C VAL A 11 56.88 -0.70 -9.27
N SER A 12 55.68 -0.21 -8.96
CA SER A 12 55.43 0.78 -7.90
C SER A 12 55.85 0.30 -6.50
N GLU A 13 55.77 -1.00 -6.26
CA GLU A 13 56.12 -1.59 -4.97
C GLU A 13 57.52 -2.23 -4.94
N VAL A 14 58.24 -2.25 -6.06
CA VAL A 14 59.64 -2.70 -6.09
C VAL A 14 60.48 -1.66 -5.37
N GLU A 15 61.02 -1.97 -4.19
CA GLU A 15 61.72 -1.00 -3.32
C GLU A 15 62.98 -0.39 -3.97
N GLU A 16 63.74 -1.18 -4.73
CA GLU A 16 65.05 -0.78 -5.26
C GLU A 16 64.96 -0.14 -6.66
N GLU A 17 65.43 1.12 -6.78
CA GLU A 17 65.41 1.93 -8.00
C GLU A 17 66.08 1.23 -9.20
N SER A 18 67.20 0.55 -8.96
CA SER A 18 67.98 -0.20 -9.95
C SER A 18 67.15 -1.33 -10.58
N HIS A 19 66.32 -1.99 -9.78
CA HIS A 19 65.42 -3.06 -10.18
C HIS A 19 64.17 -2.52 -10.88
N ARG A 20 63.57 -1.42 -10.39
CA ARG A 20 62.46 -0.71 -11.07
C ARG A 20 62.84 -0.36 -12.51
N ASN A 21 63.99 0.28 -12.70
CA ASN A 21 64.43 0.73 -14.02
C ASN A 21 64.70 -0.44 -14.98
N ARG A 22 65.25 -1.56 -14.50
CA ARG A 22 65.46 -2.76 -15.34
C ARG A 22 64.15 -3.40 -15.77
N ILE A 23 63.15 -3.48 -14.88
CA ILE A 23 61.82 -3.99 -15.22
C ILE A 23 61.13 -3.04 -16.22
N LYS A 24 61.21 -1.71 -16.02
CA LYS A 24 60.68 -0.72 -16.98
C LYS A 24 61.29 -0.89 -18.38
N LYS A 25 62.61 -1.03 -18.49
CA LYS A 25 63.31 -1.27 -19.76
C LYS A 25 62.83 -2.56 -20.45
N PHE A 26 62.67 -3.64 -19.68
CA PHE A 26 62.13 -4.90 -20.21
C PHE A 26 60.68 -4.75 -20.73
N LEU A 27 59.81 -4.10 -19.95
CA LEU A 27 58.41 -3.88 -20.32
C LEU A 27 58.25 -2.94 -21.52
N ASN A 28 59.17 -1.99 -21.70
CA ASN A 28 59.24 -1.12 -22.87
C ASN A 28 59.80 -1.79 -24.13
N GLY A 29 60.44 -2.96 -23.99
CA GLY A 29 61.10 -3.64 -25.12
C GLY A 29 62.53 -3.21 -25.38
N GLU A 30 63.15 -2.47 -24.45
CA GLU A 30 64.55 -2.04 -24.54
C GLU A 30 65.53 -3.17 -24.15
N THR A 31 65.07 -4.18 -23.40
CA THR A 31 65.84 -5.37 -23.05
C THR A 31 64.97 -6.63 -23.10
N ASP A 32 65.58 -7.79 -23.39
CA ASP A 32 64.89 -9.08 -23.44
C ASP A 32 64.82 -9.82 -22.11
N ASN A 33 65.57 -9.36 -21.09
CA ASN A 33 65.67 -10.03 -19.79
C ASN A 33 66.09 -9.07 -18.65
N PHE A 34 65.79 -9.43 -17.40
CA PHE A 34 66.24 -8.75 -16.18
C PHE A 34 66.74 -9.70 -15.06
N LEU A 35 67.32 -10.85 -15.41
CA LEU A 35 67.83 -11.98 -14.58
C LEU A 35 68.47 -11.71 -13.19
N TYR A 36 69.00 -10.52 -12.89
CA TYR A 36 69.67 -10.24 -11.62
C TYR A 36 68.72 -9.98 -10.43
N ILE A 37 67.40 -10.10 -10.60
CA ILE A 37 66.40 -9.88 -9.54
C ILE A 37 66.12 -11.18 -8.79
N THR A 38 66.29 -11.18 -7.46
CA THR A 38 66.01 -12.36 -6.61
C THR A 38 64.51 -12.63 -6.47
N LYS A 39 64.15 -13.90 -6.22
CA LYS A 39 62.77 -14.36 -5.91
C LYS A 39 62.08 -13.52 -4.82
N LYS A 40 62.83 -12.99 -3.86
CA LYS A 40 62.32 -12.13 -2.77
C LYS A 40 61.87 -10.76 -3.29
N ASN A 41 62.58 -10.19 -4.25
CA ASN A 41 62.29 -8.87 -4.81
C ASN A 41 61.09 -8.90 -5.78
N LEU A 42 60.81 -10.05 -6.41
CA LEU A 42 59.64 -10.25 -7.29
C LEU A 42 58.31 -10.30 -6.56
N ARG A 43 58.29 -10.61 -5.25
CA ARG A 43 57.07 -10.62 -4.42
C ARG A 43 56.48 -9.22 -4.22
N PHE A 44 57.26 -8.16 -4.42
CA PHE A 44 56.81 -6.78 -4.32
C PHE A 44 56.36 -6.20 -5.67
N VAL A 45 56.46 -6.94 -6.77
CA VAL A 45 55.87 -6.55 -8.07
C VAL A 45 54.33 -6.77 -8.05
N ASN A 46 53.76 -7.15 -6.90
CA ASN A 46 52.62 -8.06 -6.80
C ASN A 46 51.39 -7.59 -5.99
N ASN A 47 51.27 -6.32 -5.59
CA ASN A 47 50.00 -5.78 -5.05
C ASN A 47 49.10 -5.18 -6.13
N PHE A 48 49.28 -5.62 -7.37
CA PHE A 48 48.44 -5.24 -8.48
C PHE A 48 47.01 -5.77 -8.24
N LYS A 49 46.04 -4.87 -7.99
CA LYS A 49 44.63 -5.25 -7.80
C LYS A 49 44.05 -5.72 -9.14
N MET A 50 44.13 -7.02 -9.37
CA MET A 50 43.64 -7.69 -10.58
C MET A 50 42.13 -7.55 -10.80
N GLU A 51 41.37 -7.12 -9.78
CA GLU A 51 39.93 -6.86 -9.81
C GLU A 51 39.54 -5.83 -10.89
N ASP A 52 40.38 -4.85 -11.21
CA ASP A 52 40.07 -3.78 -12.17
C ASP A 52 40.00 -4.26 -13.63
N PHE A 53 40.60 -5.40 -13.96
CA PHE A 53 40.71 -5.93 -15.34
C PHE A 53 39.60 -6.93 -15.70
N THR A 54 38.80 -7.34 -14.73
CA THR A 54 37.69 -8.28 -14.90
C THR A 54 36.52 -7.72 -15.71
N LYS A 55 36.41 -6.38 -15.84
CA LYS A 55 35.27 -5.69 -16.47
C LYS A 55 35.33 -5.59 -18.00
N ASN A 56 36.48 -5.73 -18.65
CA ASN A 56 36.61 -5.54 -20.10
C ASN A 56 37.24 -6.76 -20.80
N LYS A 57 36.41 -7.56 -21.49
CA LYS A 57 36.82 -8.80 -22.18
C LYS A 57 37.91 -8.60 -23.26
N ASN A 58 38.09 -7.38 -23.77
CA ASN A 58 39.07 -7.03 -24.82
C ASN A 58 40.35 -6.37 -24.30
N PHE A 59 40.54 -6.23 -22.98
CA PHE A 59 41.69 -5.52 -22.41
C PHE A 59 43.05 -6.07 -22.88
N PHE A 60 43.19 -7.39 -22.98
CA PHE A 60 44.42 -8.05 -23.44
C PHE A 60 44.75 -7.84 -24.93
N LYS A 61 43.89 -7.17 -25.70
CA LYS A 61 44.14 -6.75 -27.09
C LYS A 61 44.64 -5.30 -27.22
N THR A 62 44.85 -4.61 -26.11
CA THR A 62 45.37 -3.24 -26.07
C THR A 62 46.89 -3.27 -25.87
N GLU A 63 47.60 -2.20 -26.24
CA GLU A 63 49.06 -2.07 -25.98
C GLU A 63 49.41 -2.29 -24.49
N ALA A 64 48.54 -1.83 -23.58
CA ALA A 64 48.70 -2.04 -22.14
C ALA A 64 48.53 -3.52 -21.75
N GLY A 65 47.61 -4.22 -22.40
CA GLY A 65 47.41 -5.66 -22.25
C GLY A 65 48.58 -6.50 -22.78
N GLU A 66 49.17 -6.10 -23.92
CA GLU A 66 50.34 -6.77 -24.50
C GLU A 66 51.56 -6.70 -23.57
N VAL A 67 51.77 -5.56 -22.89
CA VAL A 67 52.85 -5.40 -21.91
C VAL A 67 52.67 -6.36 -20.72
N LEU A 68 51.43 -6.53 -20.22
CA LEU A 68 51.13 -7.50 -19.17
C LEU A 68 51.33 -8.94 -19.64
N LEU A 69 50.89 -9.28 -20.86
CA LEU A 69 51.11 -10.60 -21.44
C LEU A 69 52.61 -10.90 -21.59
N LYS A 70 53.42 -9.90 -21.98
CA LYS A 70 54.89 -10.01 -22.04
C LYS A 70 55.48 -10.29 -20.66
N TYR A 71 55.02 -9.59 -19.63
CA TYR A 71 55.42 -9.83 -18.24
C TYR A 71 55.05 -11.24 -17.77
N PHE A 72 53.81 -11.68 -17.97
CA PHE A 72 53.36 -13.01 -17.55
C PHE A 72 54.12 -14.12 -18.28
N LYS A 73 54.40 -13.96 -19.57
CA LYS A 73 55.20 -14.92 -20.35
C LYS A 73 56.62 -15.03 -19.79
N TYR A 74 57.23 -13.92 -19.42
CA TYR A 74 58.54 -13.92 -18.77
C TYR A 74 58.51 -14.59 -17.39
N MET A 75 57.51 -14.26 -16.57
CA MET A 75 57.32 -14.87 -15.24
C MET A 75 57.11 -16.37 -15.34
N TYR A 76 56.34 -16.84 -16.33
CA TYR A 76 56.16 -18.27 -16.57
C TYR A 76 57.47 -18.99 -16.90
N ASN A 77 58.29 -18.40 -17.79
CA ASN A 77 59.54 -19.01 -18.22
C ASN A 77 60.63 -19.06 -17.12
N ASN A 78 60.61 -18.13 -16.17
CA ASN A 78 61.70 -17.96 -15.19
C ASN A 78 61.28 -18.22 -13.74
N PHE A 79 60.01 -17.95 -13.39
CA PHE A 79 59.47 -17.99 -12.01
C PHE A 79 58.02 -18.53 -11.98
N PRO A 80 57.76 -19.75 -12.49
CA PRO A 80 56.39 -20.27 -12.66
C PRO A 80 55.62 -20.42 -11.34
N ASP A 81 56.27 -20.87 -10.26
CA ASP A 81 55.61 -21.05 -8.96
C ASP A 81 55.18 -19.71 -8.35
N GLU A 82 56.00 -18.66 -8.50
CA GLU A 82 55.64 -17.30 -8.11
C GLU A 82 54.42 -16.82 -8.91
N LEU A 83 54.41 -16.99 -10.23
CA LEU A 83 53.28 -16.59 -11.08
C LEU A 83 51.96 -17.27 -10.67
N SER A 84 52.00 -18.56 -10.35
CA SER A 84 50.86 -19.31 -9.84
C SER A 84 50.31 -18.70 -8.54
N TYR A 85 51.20 -18.32 -7.61
CA TYR A 85 50.84 -17.64 -6.36
C TYR A 85 50.25 -16.23 -6.61
N GLN A 86 50.80 -15.46 -7.56
CA GLN A 86 50.23 -14.14 -7.91
C GLN A 86 48.77 -14.25 -8.37
N PHE A 87 48.43 -15.36 -9.04
CA PHE A 87 47.11 -15.56 -9.62
C PHE A 87 46.13 -16.30 -8.69
N SER A 88 46.52 -16.63 -7.46
CA SER A 88 45.71 -17.45 -6.54
C SER A 88 44.31 -16.88 -6.24
N ASN A 89 44.06 -15.58 -6.42
CA ASN A 89 42.74 -14.95 -6.24
C ASN A 89 42.20 -14.31 -7.54
N PHE A 90 42.69 -14.69 -8.72
CA PHE A 90 42.28 -14.12 -10.00
C PHE A 90 41.53 -15.14 -10.87
N PRO A 91 40.18 -15.08 -10.94
CA PRO A 91 39.37 -16.09 -11.65
C PRO A 91 39.73 -16.27 -13.12
N LEU A 92 40.12 -15.18 -13.80
CA LEU A 92 40.42 -15.15 -15.23
C LEU A 92 41.80 -15.74 -15.60
N LYS A 93 42.59 -16.24 -14.64
CA LYS A 93 43.94 -16.75 -14.88
C LYS A 93 44.01 -17.83 -15.97
N TYR A 94 43.02 -18.74 -16.01
CA TYR A 94 43.01 -19.84 -16.99
C TYR A 94 42.78 -19.34 -18.42
N LYS A 95 42.09 -18.22 -18.61
CA LYS A 95 42.02 -17.53 -19.90
C LYS A 95 43.41 -17.08 -20.36
N ILE A 96 44.18 -16.47 -19.45
CA ILE A 96 45.53 -15.97 -19.75
C ILE A 96 46.48 -17.12 -20.07
N PHE A 97 46.46 -18.18 -19.26
CA PHE A 97 47.29 -19.37 -19.49
C PHE A 97 47.04 -19.97 -20.87
N LYS A 98 45.76 -20.03 -21.29
CA LYS A 98 45.39 -20.48 -22.63
C LYS A 98 45.86 -19.54 -23.73
N MET A 99 45.70 -18.23 -23.54
CA MET A 99 46.15 -17.22 -24.50
C MET A 99 47.67 -17.22 -24.73
N LEU A 100 48.46 -17.52 -23.70
CA LEU A 100 49.91 -17.52 -23.76
C LEU A 100 50.52 -18.90 -24.09
N ASN A 101 49.69 -19.92 -24.34
CA ASN A 101 50.13 -21.29 -24.58
C ASN A 101 51.05 -21.83 -23.46
N PHE A 102 50.68 -21.61 -22.21
CA PHE A 102 51.37 -22.26 -21.09
C PHE A 102 51.16 -23.77 -21.13
N SER A 103 52.13 -24.53 -20.63
CA SER A 103 52.07 -26.00 -20.68
C SER A 103 50.89 -26.52 -19.85
N GLU A 104 50.27 -27.60 -20.33
CA GLU A 104 49.21 -28.27 -19.58
C GLU A 104 49.71 -28.77 -18.21
N GLU A 105 50.99 -29.17 -18.13
CA GLU A 105 51.64 -29.58 -16.87
C GLU A 105 51.66 -28.45 -15.83
N PHE A 106 51.95 -27.22 -16.26
CA PHE A 106 51.90 -26.04 -15.37
C PHE A 106 50.48 -25.74 -14.91
N VAL A 107 49.51 -25.78 -15.84
CA VAL A 107 48.10 -25.53 -15.56
C VAL A 107 47.53 -26.56 -14.59
N LYS A 108 47.91 -27.83 -14.77
CA LYS A 108 47.58 -28.96 -13.89
C LYS A 108 48.10 -28.70 -12.46
N LYS A 109 49.39 -28.37 -12.34
CA LYS A 109 50.05 -28.05 -11.07
C LYS A 109 49.41 -26.84 -10.37
N ASP A 110 49.01 -25.80 -11.12
CA ASP A 110 48.35 -24.62 -10.57
C ASP A 110 46.94 -24.94 -10.02
N PHE A 111 46.14 -25.71 -10.78
CA PHE A 111 44.77 -26.07 -10.39
C PHE A 111 44.75 -26.96 -9.14
N GLU A 112 45.70 -27.90 -9.04
CA GLU A 112 45.86 -28.78 -7.89
C GLU A 112 46.25 -28.01 -6.62
N ASN A 113 47.20 -27.09 -6.70
CA ASN A 113 47.78 -26.42 -5.53
C ASN A 113 46.92 -25.28 -4.93
N ASN A 114 46.05 -24.64 -5.71
CA ASN A 114 45.21 -23.53 -5.23
C ASN A 114 43.97 -24.01 -4.44
N LEU A 115 44.16 -24.74 -3.33
CA LEU A 115 43.08 -25.31 -2.51
C LEU A 115 42.52 -24.35 -1.44
N GLU A 116 43.17 -23.21 -1.20
CA GLU A 116 42.89 -22.31 -0.06
C GLU A 116 42.25 -20.97 -0.48
N MET A 117 41.27 -20.97 -1.40
CA MET A 117 40.53 -19.73 -1.68
C MET A 117 39.61 -19.38 -0.50
N LYS A 118 39.83 -18.21 0.11
CA LYS A 118 39.02 -17.69 1.23
C LYS A 118 37.63 -17.20 0.79
N ASP A 119 37.48 -16.88 -0.49
CA ASP A 119 36.26 -16.36 -1.08
C ASP A 119 35.57 -17.42 -1.96
N LYS A 120 34.29 -17.68 -1.67
CA LYS A 120 33.50 -18.73 -2.31
C LYS A 120 33.05 -18.35 -3.73
N GLU A 121 32.87 -17.06 -4.02
CA GLU A 121 32.42 -16.57 -5.34
C GLU A 121 33.59 -16.63 -6.34
N VAL A 122 34.76 -16.14 -5.93
CA VAL A 122 36.02 -16.17 -6.71
C VAL A 122 36.41 -17.61 -7.09
N PHE A 123 36.18 -18.56 -6.18
CA PHE A 123 36.48 -19.98 -6.41
C PHE A 123 35.58 -20.64 -7.44
N ALA A 124 34.27 -20.32 -7.43
CA ALA A 124 33.33 -20.82 -8.42
C ALA A 124 33.65 -20.29 -9.82
N GLU A 125 33.90 -18.98 -9.94
CA GLU A 125 34.30 -18.35 -11.21
C GLU A 125 35.62 -18.93 -11.74
N SER A 126 36.60 -19.17 -10.87
CA SER A 126 37.87 -19.81 -11.24
C SER A 126 37.67 -21.22 -11.81
N CYS A 127 36.76 -22.03 -11.24
CA CYS A 127 36.41 -23.35 -11.75
C CYS A 127 35.67 -23.27 -13.10
N GLU A 128 34.81 -22.28 -13.28
CA GLU A 128 34.12 -22.02 -14.55
C GLU A 128 35.10 -21.67 -15.68
N TYR A 129 36.05 -20.76 -15.42
CA TYR A 129 37.09 -20.43 -16.40
C TYR A 129 38.04 -21.60 -16.67
N PHE A 130 38.36 -22.42 -15.66
CA PHE A 130 39.13 -23.65 -15.87
C PHE A 130 38.41 -24.60 -16.83
N LEU A 131 37.13 -24.88 -16.59
CA LEU A 131 36.29 -25.71 -17.44
C LEU A 131 36.24 -25.16 -18.89
N ASN A 132 36.04 -23.85 -19.03
CA ASN A 132 35.88 -23.20 -20.34
C ASN A 132 37.14 -23.22 -21.21
N TYR A 133 38.34 -23.12 -20.63
CA TYR A 133 39.60 -23.01 -21.40
C TYR A 133 40.43 -24.30 -21.42
N PHE A 134 40.20 -25.20 -20.48
CA PHE A 134 40.92 -26.47 -20.32
C PHE A 134 39.96 -27.64 -20.09
N GLU A 135 38.91 -27.74 -20.91
CA GLU A 135 37.88 -28.79 -20.82
C GLU A 135 38.50 -30.20 -20.82
N ASN A 136 39.54 -30.46 -21.63
CA ASN A 136 40.23 -31.76 -21.65
C ASN A 136 40.84 -32.14 -20.30
N LEU A 137 41.46 -31.19 -19.59
CA LEU A 137 42.02 -31.43 -18.26
C LEU A 137 40.90 -31.60 -17.22
N ALA A 138 39.81 -30.82 -17.34
CA ALA A 138 38.64 -31.00 -16.49
C ALA A 138 37.99 -32.37 -16.70
N ASP A 139 37.92 -32.85 -17.95
CA ASP A 139 37.42 -34.17 -18.31
C ASP A 139 38.33 -35.27 -17.77
N GLU A 140 39.64 -35.12 -17.87
CA GLU A 140 40.61 -36.02 -17.22
C GLU A 140 40.36 -36.11 -15.71
N TYR A 141 40.20 -34.98 -15.02
CA TYR A 141 39.91 -34.95 -13.59
C TYR A 141 38.57 -35.58 -13.22
N VAL A 142 37.53 -35.35 -14.03
CA VAL A 142 36.20 -35.90 -13.81
C VAL A 142 36.15 -37.40 -14.10
N GLN A 143 36.88 -37.88 -15.11
CA GLN A 143 36.97 -39.31 -15.43
C GLN A 143 37.79 -40.05 -14.39
N ASN A 144 38.89 -39.46 -13.93
CA ASN A 144 39.82 -40.05 -12.97
C ASN A 144 39.51 -39.64 -11.52
N TYR A 145 38.30 -39.13 -11.23
CA TYR A 145 37.96 -38.58 -9.91
C TYR A 145 38.28 -39.52 -8.73
N LYS A 146 38.24 -40.84 -8.97
CA LYS A 146 38.53 -41.88 -7.98
C LYS A 146 39.99 -41.88 -7.51
N GLU A 147 40.91 -41.28 -8.27
CA GLU A 147 42.34 -41.23 -7.98
C GLU A 147 42.72 -40.10 -7.00
N TYR A 148 41.78 -39.20 -6.69
CA TYR A 148 42.05 -38.00 -5.91
C TYR A 148 41.47 -38.02 -4.48
N CYS A 149 42.01 -37.17 -3.60
CA CYS A 149 41.74 -37.19 -2.16
C CYS A 149 40.96 -35.96 -1.64
N ASP A 150 40.30 -36.14 -0.48
CA ASP A 150 39.63 -35.14 0.38
C ASP A 150 39.21 -33.82 -0.31
N ASN A 151 40.06 -32.79 -0.30
CA ASN A 151 39.68 -31.45 -0.76
C ASN A 151 39.68 -31.31 -2.29
N PHE A 152 40.39 -32.18 -3.00
CA PHE A 152 40.41 -32.19 -4.46
C PHE A 152 39.17 -32.89 -5.05
N LEU A 153 38.66 -33.94 -4.38
CA LEU A 153 37.35 -34.51 -4.70
C LEU A 153 36.23 -33.45 -4.70
N LEU A 154 36.30 -32.51 -3.75
CA LEU A 154 35.34 -31.41 -3.65
C LEU A 154 35.45 -30.43 -4.84
N LYS A 155 36.67 -30.14 -5.31
CA LYS A 155 36.92 -29.37 -6.56
C LYS A 155 36.35 -30.06 -7.79
N ILE A 156 36.58 -31.37 -7.93
CA ILE A 156 36.05 -32.16 -9.05
C ILE A 156 34.53 -32.18 -9.01
N GLY A 157 33.92 -32.32 -7.82
CA GLY A 157 32.48 -32.22 -7.66
C GLY A 157 31.94 -30.86 -8.14
N ILE A 158 32.61 -29.75 -7.85
CA ILE A 158 32.21 -28.43 -8.32
C ILE A 158 32.33 -28.31 -9.84
N LEU A 159 33.38 -28.86 -10.47
CA LEU A 159 33.50 -28.91 -11.94
C LEU A 159 32.31 -29.64 -12.58
N ILE A 160 31.92 -30.79 -12.02
CA ILE A 160 30.78 -31.54 -12.52
C ILE A 160 29.47 -30.76 -12.33
N ILE A 161 29.31 -30.08 -11.18
CA ILE A 161 28.13 -29.27 -10.90
C ILE A 161 28.01 -28.13 -11.92
N ILE A 162 29.07 -27.32 -12.11
CA ILE A 162 29.08 -26.20 -13.06
C ILE A 162 28.76 -26.68 -14.47
N ARG A 163 29.35 -27.80 -14.90
CA ARG A 163 29.10 -28.40 -16.23
C ARG A 163 27.64 -28.82 -16.44
N ASN A 164 26.93 -29.18 -15.36
CA ASN A 164 25.57 -29.73 -15.41
C ASN A 164 24.45 -28.72 -15.15
N ILE A 165 24.76 -27.45 -14.87
CA ILE A 165 23.76 -26.39 -14.67
C ILE A 165 22.82 -26.28 -15.88
N ASP A 166 23.37 -26.34 -17.10
CA ASP A 166 22.58 -26.19 -18.33
C ASP A 166 22.26 -27.51 -19.06
N LYS A 167 23.16 -28.51 -19.01
CA LYS A 167 23.08 -29.72 -19.86
C LYS A 167 22.54 -30.98 -19.18
N LYS A 168 22.48 -31.04 -17.83
CA LYS A 168 21.93 -32.14 -17.00
C LYS A 168 22.26 -33.57 -17.50
N LYS A 169 23.54 -33.93 -17.60
CA LYS A 169 23.99 -35.29 -17.93
C LYS A 169 23.88 -36.23 -16.73
N SER A 170 23.09 -37.30 -16.85
CA SER A 170 22.83 -38.26 -15.78
C SER A 170 24.08 -38.99 -15.27
N GLU A 171 24.99 -39.38 -16.16
CA GLU A 171 26.21 -40.12 -15.81
C GLU A 171 27.18 -39.32 -14.93
N GLU A 172 27.21 -38.00 -15.12
CA GLU A 172 28.02 -37.09 -14.31
C GLU A 172 27.38 -36.85 -12.92
N ILE A 173 26.05 -36.89 -12.83
CA ILE A 173 25.33 -36.85 -11.55
C ILE A 173 25.60 -38.12 -10.73
N GLU A 174 25.72 -39.29 -11.36
CA GLU A 174 26.12 -40.53 -10.68
C GLU A 174 27.58 -40.47 -10.18
N LYS A 175 28.48 -39.86 -10.97
CA LYS A 175 29.87 -39.61 -10.55
C LYS A 175 29.92 -38.68 -9.33
N LEU A 176 29.05 -37.66 -9.26
CA LEU A 176 28.91 -36.80 -8.08
C LEU A 176 28.56 -37.58 -6.82
N GLU A 177 27.57 -38.47 -6.89
CA GLU A 177 27.22 -39.33 -5.74
C GLU A 177 28.43 -40.15 -5.27
N SER A 178 29.20 -40.70 -6.21
CA SER A 178 30.40 -41.46 -5.89
C SER A 178 31.54 -40.60 -5.31
N ILE A 179 31.71 -39.36 -5.78
CA ILE A 179 32.66 -38.37 -5.21
C ILE A 179 32.30 -38.06 -3.76
N PHE A 180 31.01 -37.80 -3.49
CA PHE A 180 30.52 -37.54 -2.14
C PHE A 180 30.70 -38.77 -1.22
N ILE A 181 30.37 -39.97 -1.71
CA ILE A 181 30.58 -41.23 -0.99
C ILE A 181 32.06 -41.43 -0.67
N ASN A 182 32.96 -41.21 -1.64
CA ASN A 182 34.40 -41.38 -1.45
C ASN A 182 34.99 -40.32 -0.52
N TYR A 183 34.53 -39.07 -0.59
CA TYR A 183 34.89 -38.02 0.35
C TYR A 183 34.56 -38.43 1.79
N ILE A 184 33.33 -38.91 2.01
CA ILE A 184 32.88 -39.40 3.31
C ILE A 184 33.68 -40.64 3.75
N LYS A 185 33.90 -41.60 2.84
CA LYS A 185 34.68 -42.83 3.08
C LYS A 185 36.14 -42.54 3.46
N ASN A 186 36.79 -41.60 2.78
CA ASN A 186 38.17 -41.21 3.06
C ASN A 186 38.30 -40.53 4.41
N LYS A 187 37.32 -39.69 4.80
CA LYS A 187 37.26 -39.15 6.17
C LYS A 187 37.00 -40.23 7.21
N ILE A 188 36.13 -41.21 6.91
CA ILE A 188 35.88 -42.38 7.78
C ILE A 188 37.18 -43.15 8.06
N ASN A 189 38.00 -43.36 7.03
CA ASN A 189 39.30 -44.03 7.16
C ASN A 189 40.33 -43.15 7.88
N LYS A 190 40.45 -41.87 7.54
CA LYS A 190 41.39 -40.91 8.14
C LYS A 190 41.22 -40.76 9.66
N TYR A 191 39.98 -40.86 10.15
CA TYR A 191 39.67 -40.78 11.58
C TYR A 191 39.56 -42.15 12.27
N ASN A 192 40.04 -43.23 11.64
CA ASN A 192 40.03 -44.60 12.17
C ASN A 192 38.66 -45.04 12.69
N ILE A 193 37.58 -44.64 12.00
CA ILE A 193 36.21 -44.92 12.44
C ILE A 193 35.95 -46.43 12.48
N ASN A 194 36.55 -47.20 11.58
CA ASN A 194 36.45 -48.67 11.57
C ASN A 194 37.05 -49.32 12.82
N GLU A 195 38.14 -48.79 13.38
CA GLU A 195 38.75 -49.26 14.64
C GLU A 195 37.84 -48.95 15.84
N ILE A 196 37.25 -47.76 15.87
CA ILE A 196 36.27 -47.35 16.90
C ILE A 196 35.03 -48.24 16.82
N PHE A 197 34.59 -48.55 15.60
CA PHE A 197 33.51 -49.48 15.32
C PHE A 197 33.81 -50.88 15.84
N LYS A 198 34.99 -51.42 15.51
CA LYS A 198 35.47 -52.74 15.90
C LYS A 198 35.56 -52.86 17.44
N LYS A 199 36.10 -51.84 18.11
CA LYS A 199 36.19 -51.76 19.57
C LYS A 199 34.83 -51.69 20.26
N HIS A 200 33.79 -51.15 19.61
CA HIS A 200 32.41 -51.12 20.12
C HIS A 200 31.62 -52.38 19.78
N LEU A 201 31.89 -53.03 18.65
CA LEU A 201 31.37 -54.35 18.33
C LEU A 201 31.89 -55.40 19.31
N ASP A 202 33.20 -55.41 19.61
CA ASP A 202 33.81 -56.39 20.52
C ASP A 202 33.42 -56.18 22.00
N LYS A 203 33.21 -54.94 22.47
CA LYS A 203 32.72 -54.66 23.84
C LYS A 203 31.28 -55.11 24.11
N GLY A 204 30.50 -55.38 23.06
CA GLY A 204 29.07 -55.70 23.15
C GLY A 204 28.75 -57.20 23.09
N ASN A 205 29.73 -58.10 23.24
CA ASN A 205 29.57 -59.55 23.05
C ASN A 205 29.13 -59.95 21.62
N PHE A 206 29.42 -59.13 20.60
CA PHE A 206 29.00 -59.41 19.21
C PHE A 206 29.61 -60.72 18.65
N ARG A 207 30.88 -61.01 18.95
CA ARG A 207 31.51 -62.32 18.65
C ARG A 207 30.78 -63.48 19.32
N ARG A 208 30.46 -63.32 20.60
CA ARG A 208 29.79 -64.33 21.42
C ARG A 208 28.36 -64.63 20.94
N TYR A 209 27.67 -63.64 20.39
CA TYR A 209 26.35 -63.81 19.75
C TYR A 209 26.44 -64.59 18.43
N PHE A 210 27.53 -64.46 17.68
CA PHE A 210 27.74 -65.21 16.43
C PHE A 210 28.28 -66.62 16.65
N GLU A 211 29.05 -66.84 17.72
CA GLU A 211 29.58 -68.17 18.10
C GLU A 211 28.52 -69.10 18.75
N SER A 212 27.38 -68.57 19.17
CA SER A 212 26.34 -69.31 19.93
C SER A 212 25.06 -69.60 19.14
N VAL A 213 25.03 -69.32 17.84
CA VAL A 213 23.81 -69.44 17.03
C VAL A 213 24.07 -70.41 15.86
N GLU A 214 23.35 -71.54 15.85
CA GLU A 214 23.49 -72.60 14.83
C GLU A 214 23.03 -72.18 13.42
N GLU A 215 22.22 -71.13 13.28
CA GLU A 215 21.82 -70.60 11.96
C GLU A 215 21.70 -69.07 11.94
N LEU A 216 22.40 -68.45 10.99
CA LEU A 216 22.72 -67.03 10.98
C LEU A 216 21.51 -66.17 10.56
N CYS A 217 20.77 -65.62 11.53
CA CYS A 217 19.61 -64.76 11.28
C CYS A 217 20.03 -63.34 10.82
N LEU A 218 20.28 -63.18 9.52
CA LEU A 218 20.77 -61.96 8.86
C LEU A 218 20.07 -60.66 9.29
N GLU A 219 18.75 -60.69 9.49
CA GLU A 219 17.97 -59.50 9.83
C GLU A 219 18.24 -58.97 11.26
N LYS A 220 18.47 -59.86 12.23
CA LYS A 220 18.80 -59.49 13.62
C LYS A 220 20.22 -58.97 13.72
N SER A 221 21.15 -59.59 13.00
CA SER A 221 22.54 -59.16 12.90
C SER A 221 22.67 -57.76 12.26
N ARG A 222 21.88 -57.50 11.21
CA ARG A 222 21.80 -56.18 10.56
C ARG A 222 21.30 -55.08 11.52
N LYS A 223 20.19 -55.33 12.22
CA LYS A 223 19.63 -54.37 13.19
C LYS A 223 20.60 -54.05 14.33
N TYR A 224 21.42 -55.02 14.74
CA TYR A 224 22.44 -54.80 15.76
C TYR A 224 23.59 -53.92 15.26
N ILE A 225 24.11 -54.20 14.05
CA ILE A 225 25.17 -53.40 13.42
C ILE A 225 24.70 -51.96 13.18
N GLU A 226 23.47 -51.75 12.68
CA GLU A 226 22.88 -50.42 12.47
C GLU A 226 22.79 -49.63 13.78
N LYS A 227 22.39 -50.27 14.88
CA LYS A 227 22.33 -49.63 16.20
C LYS A 227 23.71 -49.22 16.71
N VAL A 228 24.73 -50.04 16.52
CA VAL A 228 26.13 -49.70 16.85
C VAL A 228 26.62 -48.56 15.96
N PHE A 229 26.22 -48.54 14.68
CA PHE A 229 26.55 -47.48 13.73
C PHE A 229 26.08 -46.10 14.18
N PHE A 230 24.80 -45.97 14.48
CA PHE A 230 24.24 -44.71 14.97
C PHE A 230 24.79 -44.30 16.33
N TRP A 231 25.20 -45.26 17.16
CA TRP A 231 25.81 -44.96 18.46
C TRP A 231 27.22 -44.38 18.32
N VAL A 232 28.02 -44.89 17.38
CA VAL A 232 29.34 -44.35 17.04
C VAL A 232 29.24 -42.95 16.44
N LEU A 233 28.27 -42.70 15.54
CA LEU A 233 27.99 -41.38 14.97
C LEU A 233 27.60 -40.34 16.04
N LYS A 234 26.82 -40.75 17.04
CA LYS A 234 26.32 -39.88 18.12
C LYS A 234 27.41 -39.46 19.12
N LYS A 235 28.49 -40.23 19.26
CA LYS A 235 29.57 -39.95 20.22
C LYS A 235 30.71 -39.09 19.69
N ASN A 236 30.80 -38.83 18.38
CA ASN A 236 31.93 -38.12 17.79
C ASN A 236 31.49 -36.80 17.14
N MET A 237 31.75 -35.69 17.84
CA MET A 237 31.28 -34.33 17.51
C MET A 237 31.74 -33.83 16.13
N TYR A 238 32.87 -34.35 15.62
CA TYR A 238 33.40 -34.02 14.30
C TYR A 238 32.62 -34.69 13.15
N ILE A 239 32.01 -35.85 13.35
CA ILE A 239 31.23 -36.55 12.32
C ILE A 239 29.84 -35.92 12.14
N SER A 240 29.21 -35.50 13.25
CA SER A 240 27.99 -34.68 13.19
C SER A 240 28.23 -33.35 12.45
N ARG A 241 29.45 -32.82 12.51
CA ARG A 241 29.85 -31.59 11.83
C ARG A 241 30.04 -31.81 10.33
N VAL A 242 30.67 -32.91 9.92
CA VAL A 242 30.82 -33.30 8.49
C VAL A 242 29.47 -33.54 7.80
N ILE A 243 28.51 -34.18 8.49
CA ILE A 243 27.16 -34.38 7.95
C ILE A 243 26.38 -33.05 7.92
N SER A 244 26.58 -32.18 8.92
CA SER A 244 25.99 -30.83 8.94
C SER A 244 26.54 -29.95 7.82
N GLU A 245 27.85 -30.00 7.56
CA GLU A 245 28.52 -29.25 6.48
C GLU A 245 28.08 -29.77 5.10
N GLY A 246 27.90 -31.08 4.92
CA GLY A 246 27.35 -31.66 3.69
C GLY A 246 25.89 -31.25 3.41
N ILE A 247 25.06 -31.14 4.47
CA ILE A 247 23.68 -30.66 4.36
C ILE A 247 23.63 -29.14 4.14
N GLU A 248 24.48 -28.36 4.81
CA GLU A 248 24.61 -26.91 4.59
C GLU A 248 25.07 -26.59 3.17
N LEU A 249 25.97 -27.39 2.59
CA LEU A 249 26.40 -27.27 1.19
C LEU A 249 25.28 -27.65 0.21
N PHE A 250 24.52 -28.71 0.49
CA PHE A 250 23.34 -29.08 -0.30
C PHE A 250 22.24 -27.99 -0.26
N ILE A 251 22.09 -27.34 0.90
CA ILE A 251 21.18 -26.20 1.10
C ILE A 251 21.68 -24.96 0.35
N MET A 252 22.97 -24.64 0.43
CA MET A 252 23.59 -23.49 -0.26
C MET A 252 23.36 -23.49 -1.77
N PHE A 253 23.35 -24.65 -2.43
CA PHE A 253 23.30 -24.75 -3.91
C PHE A 253 21.93 -25.17 -4.48
N SER A 254 20.89 -25.24 -3.65
CA SER A 254 19.52 -25.54 -4.09
C SER A 254 18.77 -24.34 -4.73
N GLU A 255 19.46 -23.23 -5.04
CA GLU A 255 18.90 -21.90 -5.41
C GLU A 255 17.91 -21.30 -4.39
N ILE A 256 17.95 -21.79 -3.15
CA ILE A 256 17.00 -21.40 -2.10
C ILE A 256 17.80 -20.87 -0.91
N GLU A 257 17.68 -19.57 -0.64
CA GLU A 257 18.08 -18.99 0.65
C GLU A 257 17.24 -19.61 1.77
N PHE A 258 17.75 -20.65 2.43
CA PHE A 258 17.26 -21.10 3.74
C PHE A 258 17.99 -20.34 4.85
N SER A 259 17.82 -19.02 4.86
CA SER A 259 18.26 -18.23 6.00
C SER A 259 17.20 -18.31 7.10
N SER A 260 17.50 -19.04 8.19
CA SER A 260 16.68 -19.02 9.41
C SER A 260 16.71 -17.66 10.12
N THR A 261 17.52 -16.72 9.64
CA THR A 261 17.71 -15.37 10.19
C THR A 261 17.14 -14.26 9.30
N ASN A 262 16.64 -14.59 8.10
CA ASN A 262 16.05 -13.60 7.20
C ASN A 262 14.57 -13.40 7.56
N ASN A 263 14.24 -12.19 8.04
CA ASN A 263 12.88 -11.80 8.45
C ASN A 263 11.98 -11.44 7.26
N ASN A 264 12.45 -11.62 6.02
CA ASN A 264 11.68 -11.28 4.85
C ASN A 264 10.56 -12.29 4.58
N TYR A 265 9.30 -11.81 4.66
CA TYR A 265 8.06 -12.55 4.45
C TYR A 265 8.02 -13.31 3.11
N TYR A 266 8.60 -12.73 2.05
CA TYR A 266 8.65 -13.35 0.71
C TYR A 266 9.43 -14.66 0.69
N TYR A 267 10.53 -14.75 1.44
CA TYR A 267 11.37 -15.94 1.49
C TYR A 267 10.71 -17.09 2.24
N ARG A 268 9.92 -16.80 3.29
CA ARG A 268 9.25 -17.81 4.11
C ARG A 268 8.14 -18.55 3.36
N ASN A 269 7.47 -17.89 2.43
CA ASN A 269 6.40 -18.51 1.62
C ASN A 269 6.99 -19.46 0.58
N LYS A 270 8.14 -19.09 -0.01
CA LYS A 270 8.90 -19.96 -0.91
C LYS A 270 9.34 -21.25 -0.22
N ILE A 271 9.63 -21.22 1.09
CA ILE A 271 10.06 -22.41 1.86
C ILE A 271 9.06 -23.57 1.80
N PHE A 272 7.75 -23.31 1.86
CA PHE A 272 6.74 -24.39 1.73
C PHE A 272 6.82 -25.06 0.36
N ASP A 273 6.72 -24.27 -0.71
CA ASP A 273 6.77 -24.77 -2.08
C ASP A 273 8.10 -25.48 -2.36
N ASN A 274 9.19 -24.95 -1.81
CA ASN A 274 10.52 -25.52 -1.93
C ASN A 274 10.62 -26.88 -1.21
N LEU A 275 10.20 -26.97 0.06
CA LEU A 275 10.21 -28.24 0.81
C LEU A 275 9.32 -29.29 0.12
N LYS A 276 8.14 -28.89 -0.35
CA LYS A 276 7.23 -29.78 -1.10
C LYS A 276 7.84 -30.25 -2.42
N LYS A 277 8.46 -29.35 -3.20
CA LYS A 277 9.17 -29.70 -4.44
C LYS A 277 10.36 -30.61 -4.17
N ILE A 278 11.14 -30.32 -3.13
CA ILE A 278 12.35 -31.07 -2.74
C ILE A 278 11.99 -32.48 -2.26
N PHE A 279 10.95 -32.63 -1.43
CA PHE A 279 10.47 -33.95 -1.00
C PHE A 279 9.92 -34.80 -2.15
N LYS A 280 9.43 -34.17 -3.23
CA LYS A 280 9.03 -34.87 -4.46
C LYS A 280 10.19 -35.17 -5.38
N LYS A 281 11.18 -34.27 -5.47
CA LYS A 281 12.30 -34.35 -6.41
C LYS A 281 13.40 -35.32 -5.94
N TYR A 282 13.62 -35.43 -4.63
CA TYR A 282 14.71 -36.22 -4.06
C TYR A 282 14.19 -37.20 -3.02
N SER A 283 14.84 -38.37 -2.92
CA SER A 283 14.48 -39.44 -1.99
C SER A 283 15.03 -39.18 -0.58
N PHE A 284 14.35 -38.33 0.19
CA PHE A 284 14.68 -38.13 1.61
C PHE A 284 14.15 -39.25 2.50
N SER A 285 14.97 -39.69 3.46
CA SER A 285 14.50 -40.52 4.57
C SER A 285 13.51 -39.75 5.46
N HIS A 286 12.66 -40.49 6.16
CA HIS A 286 11.70 -39.95 7.13
C HIS A 286 12.34 -38.97 8.13
N GLY A 287 13.48 -39.34 8.71
CA GLY A 287 14.20 -38.50 9.66
C GLY A 287 14.75 -37.21 9.05
N GLN A 288 15.16 -37.24 7.77
CA GLN A 288 15.60 -36.03 7.05
C GLN A 288 14.42 -35.10 6.75
N LYS A 289 13.27 -35.65 6.34
CA LYS A 289 12.05 -34.85 6.16
C LYS A 289 11.65 -34.16 7.48
N LEU A 290 11.62 -34.91 8.58
CA LEU A 290 11.32 -34.35 9.91
C LEU A 290 12.34 -33.31 10.38
N TYR A 291 13.64 -33.53 10.10
CA TYR A 291 14.67 -32.55 10.38
C TYR A 291 14.42 -31.24 9.64
N LEU A 292 14.17 -31.31 8.33
CA LEU A 292 13.93 -30.14 7.50
C LEU A 292 12.67 -29.40 7.94
N LEU A 293 11.60 -30.13 8.25
CA LEU A 293 10.36 -29.54 8.76
C LEU A 293 10.58 -28.84 10.11
N VAL A 294 11.18 -29.50 11.10
CA VAL A 294 11.38 -28.89 12.43
C VAL A 294 12.27 -27.64 12.38
N ASN A 295 13.36 -27.66 11.61
CA ASN A 295 14.32 -26.55 11.60
C ASN A 295 13.90 -25.39 10.67
N TYR A 296 13.16 -25.67 9.59
CA TYR A 296 12.81 -24.65 8.58
C TYR A 296 11.30 -24.42 8.43
N GLY A 297 10.48 -25.46 8.64
CA GLY A 297 9.03 -25.40 8.52
C GLY A 297 8.31 -24.84 9.77
N THR A 298 8.86 -25.01 10.98
CA THR A 298 8.18 -24.56 12.22
C THR A 298 7.87 -23.07 12.18
N ASN A 299 8.80 -22.21 11.75
CA ASN A 299 8.54 -20.77 11.66
C ASN A 299 7.45 -20.43 10.62
N VAL A 300 7.33 -21.21 9.54
CA VAL A 300 6.30 -20.97 8.51
C VAL A 300 4.89 -21.17 9.08
N ILE A 301 4.72 -22.06 10.07
CA ILE A 301 3.43 -22.29 10.75
C ILE A 301 2.96 -21.08 11.58
N PHE A 302 3.86 -20.22 12.02
CA PHE A 302 3.57 -19.18 13.01
C PHE A 302 3.61 -17.74 12.45
N TYR A 303 3.78 -17.55 11.14
CA TYR A 303 3.96 -16.21 10.55
C TYR A 303 3.21 -15.97 9.21
N ASN A 304 2.33 -16.87 8.75
CA ASN A 304 1.55 -16.67 7.52
C ASN A 304 0.24 -17.47 7.45
N PHE A 305 -0.92 -16.81 7.50
CA PHE A 305 -2.24 -17.46 7.48
C PHE A 305 -2.46 -18.54 6.39
N ASP A 306 -2.07 -18.29 5.13
CA ASP A 306 -2.37 -19.19 4.00
C ASP A 306 -1.40 -20.38 3.90
N TYR A 307 -0.14 -20.18 4.28
CA TYR A 307 0.87 -21.25 4.26
C TYR A 307 0.99 -21.97 5.60
N SER A 308 0.51 -21.38 6.70
CA SER A 308 0.54 -21.98 8.03
C SER A 308 -0.23 -23.30 8.07
N LYS A 309 -1.48 -23.32 7.59
CA LYS A 309 -2.29 -24.56 7.53
C LYS A 309 -1.69 -25.59 6.58
N LYS A 310 -1.16 -25.16 5.44
CA LYS A 310 -0.53 -26.05 4.44
C LYS A 310 0.75 -26.70 5.00
N MET A 311 1.60 -25.91 5.66
CA MET A 311 2.81 -26.41 6.31
C MET A 311 2.47 -27.32 7.49
N TYR A 312 1.47 -26.95 8.31
CA TYR A 312 0.97 -27.78 9.40
C TYR A 312 0.48 -29.15 8.87
N GLY A 313 -0.25 -29.15 7.74
CA GLY A 313 -0.63 -30.38 7.03
C GLY A 313 0.57 -31.21 6.60
N LEU A 314 1.59 -30.59 5.99
CA LEU A 314 2.82 -31.30 5.58
C LEU A 314 3.56 -31.94 6.77
N PHE A 315 3.59 -31.29 7.92
CA PHE A 315 4.10 -31.87 9.17
C PHE A 315 3.28 -33.09 9.58
N LEU A 316 1.95 -32.97 9.63
CA LEU A 316 1.06 -34.07 10.02
C LEU A 316 1.20 -35.27 9.08
N ASP A 317 1.20 -35.03 7.76
CA ASP A 317 1.37 -36.05 6.73
C ASP A 317 2.70 -36.76 6.91
N THR A 318 3.80 -36.00 7.02
CA THR A 318 5.14 -36.57 7.21
C THR A 318 5.23 -37.35 8.52
N ILE A 319 4.60 -36.89 9.61
CA ILE A 319 4.60 -37.63 10.88
C ILE A 319 3.84 -38.95 10.76
N LYS A 320 2.70 -38.95 10.07
CA LYS A 320 1.84 -40.11 9.83
C LYS A 320 2.48 -41.12 8.86
N GLU A 321 3.35 -40.70 7.94
CA GLU A 321 4.13 -41.60 7.06
C GLU A 321 4.85 -42.69 7.87
N ASN A 322 5.40 -42.36 9.04
CA ASN A 322 6.05 -43.34 9.93
C ASN A 322 6.12 -42.87 11.39
N VAL A 323 5.03 -43.09 12.14
CA VAL A 323 4.90 -42.67 13.55
C VAL A 323 5.98 -43.31 14.44
N ALA A 324 6.35 -44.57 14.19
CA ALA A 324 7.39 -45.26 14.97
C ALA A 324 8.76 -44.57 14.83
N ASN A 325 9.16 -44.22 13.61
CA ASN A 325 10.38 -43.47 13.36
C ASN A 325 10.30 -42.04 13.92
N THR A 326 9.15 -41.38 13.83
CA THR A 326 8.94 -40.06 14.47
C THR A 326 9.19 -40.12 15.98
N ARG A 327 8.66 -41.15 16.65
CA ARG A 327 8.85 -41.35 18.11
C ARG A 327 10.33 -41.56 18.47
N VAL A 328 11.04 -42.37 17.69
CA VAL A 328 12.48 -42.59 17.89
C VAL A 328 13.26 -41.31 17.64
N PHE A 329 12.97 -40.61 16.54
CA PHE A 329 13.60 -39.36 16.16
C PHE A 329 13.42 -38.27 17.23
N LEU A 330 12.19 -38.10 17.73
CA LEU A 330 11.91 -37.20 18.86
C LEU A 330 12.71 -37.61 20.09
N LYS A 331 12.63 -38.89 20.50
CA LYS A 331 13.32 -39.39 21.70
C LYS A 331 14.84 -39.13 21.65
N ASP A 332 15.46 -39.31 20.49
CA ASP A 332 16.90 -39.13 20.32
C ASP A 332 17.33 -37.67 20.31
N ASN A 333 16.57 -36.79 19.66
CA ASN A 333 16.81 -35.34 19.70
C ASN A 333 16.57 -34.77 21.12
N LEU A 334 15.59 -35.29 21.86
CA LEU A 334 15.38 -34.92 23.25
C LEU A 334 16.48 -35.41 24.19
N LYS A 335 17.19 -36.52 23.89
CA LYS A 335 18.39 -36.90 24.66
C LYS A 335 19.52 -35.89 24.48
N GLU A 336 19.62 -35.30 23.29
CA GLU A 336 20.61 -34.26 22.94
C GLU A 336 20.20 -32.85 23.39
N LYS A 337 19.10 -32.73 24.14
CA LYS A 337 18.57 -31.46 24.66
C LYS A 337 18.21 -30.46 23.56
N LYS A 338 17.83 -30.93 22.36
CA LYS A 338 17.40 -30.07 21.24
C LYS A 338 15.92 -29.70 21.38
N ILE A 339 15.66 -28.47 21.82
CA ILE A 339 14.31 -28.00 22.21
C ILE A 339 13.37 -27.84 21.02
N ALA A 340 13.88 -27.45 19.84
CA ALA A 340 13.10 -27.29 18.61
C ALA A 340 12.19 -28.48 18.29
N TYR A 341 12.65 -29.70 18.59
CA TYR A 341 11.95 -30.94 18.29
C TYR A 341 10.75 -31.20 19.20
N LEU A 342 10.60 -30.45 20.31
CA LEU A 342 9.40 -30.53 21.15
C LEU A 342 8.14 -30.15 20.38
N PHE A 343 8.25 -29.40 19.29
CA PHE A 343 7.11 -29.11 18.42
C PHE A 343 6.48 -30.38 17.81
N LEU A 344 7.26 -31.46 17.59
CA LEU A 344 6.69 -32.74 17.14
C LEU A 344 5.78 -33.38 18.20
N LEU A 345 6.03 -33.10 19.48
CA LEU A 345 5.21 -33.64 20.58
C LEU A 345 3.78 -33.10 20.53
N HIS A 346 3.56 -31.85 20.06
CA HIS A 346 2.22 -31.30 19.82
C HIS A 346 1.40 -32.21 18.91
N PHE A 347 1.95 -32.57 17.74
CA PHE A 347 1.25 -33.44 16.78
C PHE A 347 1.01 -34.84 17.35
N LEU A 348 1.98 -35.39 18.09
CA LEU A 348 1.82 -36.71 18.68
C LEU A 348 0.71 -36.75 19.73
N ILE A 349 0.54 -35.68 20.51
CA ILE A 349 -0.52 -35.57 21.52
C ILE A 349 -1.87 -35.23 20.87
N LYS A 350 -1.93 -34.18 20.03
CA LYS A 350 -3.18 -33.69 19.43
C LYS A 350 -3.92 -34.76 18.62
N TYR A 351 -3.17 -35.64 17.95
CA TYR A 351 -3.71 -36.68 17.07
C TYR A 351 -3.60 -38.09 17.67
N ASP A 352 -3.43 -38.20 18.99
CA ASP A 352 -3.40 -39.48 19.72
C ASP A 352 -2.41 -40.53 19.15
N LEU A 353 -1.24 -40.08 18.68
CA LEU A 353 -0.22 -40.93 18.04
C LEU A 353 0.75 -41.57 19.04
N ILE A 354 0.55 -41.34 20.34
CA ILE A 354 1.32 -41.91 21.45
C ILE A 354 0.37 -42.33 22.58
N THR A 355 0.77 -43.34 23.36
CA THR A 355 -0.01 -43.78 24.53
C THR A 355 0.02 -42.74 25.66
N GLU A 356 -0.97 -42.76 26.56
CA GLU A 356 -0.99 -41.88 27.75
C GLU A 356 0.29 -41.99 28.59
N LYS A 357 0.82 -43.21 28.77
CA LYS A 357 2.10 -43.43 29.47
C LYS A 357 3.29 -42.77 28.76
N GLU A 358 3.32 -42.82 27.42
CA GLU A 358 4.35 -42.13 26.63
C GLU A 358 4.18 -40.62 26.67
N LYS A 359 2.94 -40.12 26.58
CA LYS A 359 2.58 -38.70 26.70
C LYS A 359 3.08 -38.12 28.01
N SER A 360 2.74 -38.71 29.17
CA SER A 360 3.23 -38.25 30.47
C SER A 360 4.76 -38.23 30.51
N LYS A 361 5.42 -39.29 30.02
CA LYS A 361 6.89 -39.39 30.02
C LYS A 361 7.56 -38.34 29.14
N PHE A 362 7.02 -38.07 27.94
CA PHE A 362 7.56 -37.07 27.04
C PHE A 362 7.30 -35.66 27.56
N LEU A 363 6.12 -35.39 28.12
CA LEU A 363 5.79 -34.09 28.74
C LEU A 363 6.70 -33.79 29.93
N THR A 364 6.86 -34.71 30.89
CA THR A 364 7.79 -34.49 32.01
C THR A 364 9.22 -34.20 31.54
N LYS A 365 9.67 -34.87 30.47
CA LYS A 365 11.00 -34.58 29.89
C LYS A 365 11.04 -33.21 29.20
N ALA A 366 9.99 -32.85 28.47
CA ALA A 366 9.83 -31.57 27.79
C ALA A 366 9.85 -30.39 28.77
N GLU A 367 9.09 -30.50 29.86
CA GLU A 367 9.00 -29.51 30.95
C GLU A 367 10.39 -29.26 31.57
N ASN A 368 11.06 -30.34 31.99
CA ASN A 368 12.40 -30.25 32.58
C ASN A 368 13.43 -29.64 31.61
N MET A 369 13.35 -29.98 30.32
CA MET A 369 14.22 -29.43 29.29
C MET A 369 14.00 -27.92 29.09
N LEU A 370 12.73 -27.49 28.99
CA LEU A 370 12.39 -26.09 28.79
C LEU A 370 12.78 -25.26 30.03
N ILE A 371 12.43 -25.70 31.24
CA ILE A 371 12.82 -25.05 32.50
C ILE A 371 14.34 -24.92 32.59
N SER A 372 15.09 -26.01 32.33
CA SER A 372 16.56 -25.96 32.38
C SER A 372 17.14 -24.95 31.40
N ASN A 373 16.54 -24.81 30.21
CA ASN A 373 16.98 -23.86 29.21
C ASN A 373 16.64 -22.41 29.58
N LEU A 374 15.43 -22.16 30.08
CA LEU A 374 15.03 -20.85 30.57
C LEU A 374 15.89 -20.42 31.77
N LYS A 375 16.16 -21.32 32.73
CA LYS A 375 17.10 -21.05 33.84
C LYS A 375 18.48 -20.63 33.32
N LYS A 376 18.99 -21.24 32.24
CA LYS A 376 20.27 -20.83 31.63
C LYS A 376 20.19 -19.48 30.95
N LEU A 377 19.11 -19.21 30.21
CA LEU A 377 18.89 -17.95 29.53
C LEU A 377 18.82 -16.78 30.53
N PHE A 378 17.99 -16.92 31.56
CA PHE A 378 17.78 -15.90 32.58
C PHE A 378 18.95 -15.75 33.56
N LYS A 379 19.90 -16.72 33.60
CA LYS A 379 21.16 -16.59 34.37
C LYS A 379 22.06 -15.46 33.87
N ALA A 380 21.97 -15.09 32.59
CA ALA A 380 22.82 -14.04 32.02
C ALA A 380 22.58 -12.66 32.69
N LYS A 381 23.64 -11.87 32.86
CA LYS A 381 23.61 -10.54 33.52
C LYS A 381 22.73 -9.50 32.81
N ILE A 382 22.28 -9.79 31.60
CA ILE A 382 21.44 -8.94 30.75
C ILE A 382 19.96 -8.91 31.15
N TRP A 383 19.52 -9.84 32.00
CA TRP A 383 18.14 -9.92 32.49
C TRP A 383 18.05 -9.34 33.90
N ARG A 384 17.22 -8.32 34.08
CA ARG A 384 16.95 -7.71 35.39
C ARG A 384 15.66 -8.26 35.96
N TRP A 385 15.77 -8.81 37.15
CA TRP A 385 14.68 -9.42 37.90
C TRP A 385 14.28 -8.54 39.08
N LYS A 386 12.97 -8.44 39.32
CA LYS A 386 12.39 -7.89 40.54
C LYS A 386 11.32 -8.86 41.06
N PRO A 387 11.50 -9.46 42.25
CA PRO A 387 12.74 -9.58 43.04
C PRO A 387 13.78 -10.52 42.39
N LYS A 388 15.05 -10.41 42.79
CA LYS A 388 16.18 -11.16 42.19
C LYS A 388 16.11 -12.68 42.43
N GLU A 389 15.41 -13.11 43.47
CA GLU A 389 15.35 -14.50 43.94
C GLU A 389 14.61 -15.41 42.95
N PHE A 390 13.65 -14.88 42.19
CA PHE A 390 12.88 -15.65 41.20
C PHE A 390 13.67 -16.05 39.94
N LYS A 391 14.94 -15.64 39.82
CA LYS A 391 15.82 -15.99 38.70
C LYS A 391 16.01 -17.51 38.52
N ASN A 392 15.78 -18.29 39.58
CA ASN A 392 15.87 -19.75 39.55
C ASN A 392 14.62 -20.45 39.00
N LEU A 393 13.53 -19.72 38.69
CA LEU A 393 12.24 -20.22 38.20
C LEU A 393 11.57 -21.26 39.12
N GLU A 394 11.86 -21.27 40.43
CA GLU A 394 11.25 -22.23 41.36
C GLU A 394 9.78 -21.93 41.66
N PHE A 395 9.39 -20.66 41.57
CA PHE A 395 8.00 -20.20 41.73
C PHE A 395 7.02 -20.87 40.76
N LEU A 396 7.48 -21.39 39.61
CA LEU A 396 6.63 -22.13 38.66
C LEU A 396 6.04 -23.42 39.26
N LYS A 397 6.56 -23.91 40.39
CA LYS A 397 6.04 -25.08 41.11
C LYS A 397 4.88 -24.72 42.05
N GLU A 398 4.71 -23.46 42.41
CA GLU A 398 3.66 -22.99 43.32
C GLU A 398 2.28 -23.14 42.66
N SER A 399 1.25 -23.45 43.46
CA SER A 399 -0.12 -23.58 42.96
C SER A 399 -0.73 -22.24 42.55
N ASN A 400 -0.50 -21.20 43.35
CA ASN A 400 -1.00 -19.84 43.11
C ASN A 400 0.17 -18.87 43.01
N ILE A 401 0.40 -18.31 41.81
CA ILE A 401 1.49 -17.37 41.55
C ILE A 401 0.90 -15.97 41.41
N ASN A 402 1.37 -15.01 42.22
CA ASN A 402 1.04 -13.60 42.02
C ASN A 402 1.99 -12.98 40.99
N TRP A 403 1.52 -12.90 39.74
CA TRP A 403 2.30 -12.41 38.61
C TRP A 403 2.70 -10.94 38.71
N GLU A 404 1.90 -10.09 39.39
CA GLU A 404 2.18 -8.65 39.54
C GLU A 404 3.50 -8.39 40.30
N ASN A 405 3.89 -9.33 41.17
CA ASN A 405 5.10 -9.25 41.98
C ASN A 405 6.38 -9.68 41.23
N ILE A 406 6.26 -10.20 40.00
CA ILE A 406 7.37 -10.73 39.23
C ILE A 406 7.58 -9.85 37.99
N GLN A 407 8.70 -9.14 37.91
CA GLN A 407 9.04 -8.35 36.73
C GLN A 407 10.43 -8.67 36.20
N VAL A 408 10.51 -8.90 34.89
CA VAL A 408 11.71 -9.27 34.16
C VAL A 408 11.89 -8.38 32.94
N GLN A 409 13.03 -7.71 32.83
CA GLN A 409 13.37 -6.81 31.72
C GLN A 409 14.68 -7.24 31.06
N CYS A 410 14.78 -7.11 29.73
CA CYS A 410 15.97 -7.45 28.95
C CYS A 410 16.65 -6.19 28.40
N PHE A 411 17.98 -6.08 28.52
CA PHE A 411 18.73 -4.92 28.02
C PHE A 411 19.50 -5.16 26.70
N ARG A 412 19.34 -6.33 26.04
CA ARG A 412 20.04 -6.64 24.77
C ARG A 412 19.18 -7.45 23.79
N SER A 413 19.03 -6.93 22.57
CA SER A 413 18.23 -7.50 21.47
C SER A 413 18.56 -8.93 21.05
N LYS A 414 19.80 -9.42 21.27
CA LYS A 414 20.17 -10.80 20.89
C LYS A 414 19.49 -11.88 21.75
N SER A 415 19.19 -11.58 23.01
CA SER A 415 18.57 -12.57 23.92
C SER A 415 17.05 -12.57 23.88
N GLU A 416 16.48 -11.44 23.47
CA GLU A 416 15.09 -11.30 23.05
C GLU A 416 14.75 -12.28 21.91
N LYS A 417 15.56 -12.28 20.83
CA LYS A 417 15.41 -13.21 19.69
C LYS A 417 15.48 -14.70 20.07
N VAL A 418 16.15 -15.02 21.18
CA VAL A 418 16.25 -16.40 21.68
C VAL A 418 14.99 -16.81 22.45
N LEU A 419 14.28 -15.83 23.02
CA LEU A 419 13.03 -16.04 23.74
C LEU A 419 11.84 -16.14 22.77
N THR A 420 11.80 -15.32 21.70
CA THR A 420 10.81 -15.38 20.60
C THR A 420 10.92 -16.64 19.71
N TYR A 421 11.92 -17.48 19.94
CA TYR A 421 11.96 -18.83 19.37
C TYR A 421 11.23 -19.85 20.25
N LYS A 422 11.07 -19.55 21.55
CA LYS A 422 10.52 -20.47 22.55
C LYS A 422 9.04 -20.28 22.77
N ASP A 423 8.51 -19.08 22.55
CA ASP A 423 7.08 -18.78 22.62
C ASP A 423 6.24 -19.74 21.75
N LYS A 424 6.69 -20.08 20.53
CA LYS A 424 6.05 -21.06 19.64
C LYS A 424 5.93 -22.45 20.28
N ILE A 425 7.01 -22.89 20.92
CA ILE A 425 7.08 -24.20 21.58
C ILE A 425 6.22 -24.17 22.84
N VAL A 426 6.29 -23.08 23.61
CA VAL A 426 5.44 -22.83 24.77
C VAL A 426 3.98 -22.91 24.37
N PHE A 427 3.59 -22.15 23.35
CA PHE A 427 2.24 -22.09 22.83
C PHE A 427 1.77 -23.45 22.31
N SER A 428 2.60 -24.18 21.55
CA SER A 428 2.24 -25.49 20.98
C SER A 428 1.94 -26.59 22.01
N LEU A 429 2.39 -26.44 23.25
CA LEU A 429 2.19 -27.43 24.31
C LEU A 429 1.37 -26.90 25.49
N LEU A 430 0.88 -25.65 25.43
CA LEU A 430 0.19 -24.98 26.53
C LEU A 430 -1.06 -25.76 26.99
N LYS A 431 -1.86 -26.30 26.06
CA LYS A 431 -3.10 -27.03 26.39
C LYS A 431 -2.86 -28.42 26.98
N TYR A 432 -1.62 -28.94 26.92
CA TYR A 432 -1.31 -30.31 27.35
C TYR A 432 -0.47 -30.37 28.63
N SER A 433 0.03 -29.24 29.14
CA SER A 433 0.88 -29.21 30.33
C SER A 433 0.65 -27.94 31.14
N GLU A 434 0.31 -28.13 32.42
CA GLU A 434 0.17 -27.05 33.40
C GLU A 434 1.47 -26.26 33.57
N THR A 435 2.62 -26.92 33.47
CA THR A 435 3.93 -26.25 33.50
C THR A 435 4.08 -25.30 32.31
N TYR A 436 3.67 -25.72 31.11
CA TYR A 436 3.72 -24.87 29.91
C TYR A 436 2.73 -23.72 30.01
N LYS A 437 1.53 -23.95 30.56
CA LYS A 437 0.55 -22.89 30.89
C LYS A 437 1.14 -21.84 31.84
N LYS A 438 1.81 -22.26 32.92
CA LYS A 438 2.49 -21.34 33.85
C LYS A 438 3.65 -20.57 33.21
N ILE A 439 4.41 -21.21 32.31
CA ILE A 439 5.46 -20.52 31.55
C ILE A 439 4.88 -19.50 30.58
N PHE A 440 3.75 -19.83 29.94
CA PHE A 440 3.00 -18.91 29.08
C PHE A 440 2.52 -17.69 29.86
N GLN A 441 1.87 -17.90 31.02
CA GLN A 441 1.46 -16.83 31.94
C GLN A 441 2.66 -15.99 32.40
N PHE A 442 3.79 -16.62 32.74
CA PHE A 442 5.02 -15.91 33.10
C PHE A 442 5.55 -15.03 31.95
N PHE A 443 5.53 -15.53 30.73
CA PHE A 443 5.99 -14.78 29.56
C PHE A 443 5.12 -13.55 29.30
N VAL A 444 3.81 -13.67 29.49
CA VAL A 444 2.86 -12.57 29.26
C VAL A 444 2.87 -11.57 30.43
N ASN A 445 2.74 -12.04 31.66
CA ASN A 445 2.53 -11.17 32.82
C ASN A 445 3.84 -10.70 33.46
N GLY A 446 4.91 -11.49 33.36
CA GLY A 446 6.17 -11.23 34.08
C GLY A 446 7.27 -10.58 33.24
N ILE A 447 7.23 -10.67 31.92
CA ILE A 447 8.28 -10.14 31.02
C ILE A 447 7.81 -8.83 30.41
N LYS A 448 8.63 -7.78 30.51
CA LYS A 448 8.34 -6.45 29.97
C LYS A 448 9.19 -6.14 28.74
N GLU A 449 8.63 -5.32 27.84
CA GLU A 449 9.32 -4.75 26.66
C GLU A 449 9.84 -5.80 25.66
N ILE A 450 9.21 -6.98 25.62
CA ILE A 450 9.47 -7.99 24.59
C ILE A 450 8.14 -8.40 24.00
N ASP A 451 8.01 -8.27 22.69
CA ASP A 451 6.84 -8.76 21.99
C ASP A 451 6.95 -10.28 21.79
N LEU A 452 6.10 -11.02 22.50
CA LEU A 452 6.01 -12.48 22.46
C LEU A 452 4.62 -12.87 21.96
N PHE A 453 4.52 -14.01 21.30
CA PHE A 453 3.25 -14.50 20.75
C PHE A 453 2.61 -13.51 19.76
N GLU A 454 3.45 -12.88 18.93
CA GLU A 454 3.01 -12.14 17.75
C GLU A 454 2.07 -13.05 16.94
N ASP A 455 0.85 -12.58 16.64
CA ASP A 455 -0.20 -13.33 15.93
C ASP A 455 -0.86 -14.50 16.67
N ILE A 456 -0.90 -14.45 18.01
CA ILE A 456 -1.48 -15.54 18.82
C ILE A 456 -2.90 -15.96 18.39
N ILE A 457 -3.74 -15.02 17.93
CA ILE A 457 -5.10 -15.30 17.44
C ILE A 457 -5.05 -16.23 16.20
N GLU A 458 -4.12 -16.02 15.27
CA GLU A 458 -3.92 -16.93 14.15
C GLU A 458 -3.38 -18.29 14.60
N TRP A 459 -2.51 -18.28 15.62
CA TRP A 459 -1.91 -19.50 16.15
C TRP A 459 -2.97 -20.42 16.76
N TYR A 460 -4.01 -19.89 17.42
CA TYR A 460 -5.13 -20.69 17.91
C TYR A 460 -5.84 -21.45 16.78
N ASN A 461 -6.06 -20.80 15.64
CA ASN A 461 -6.69 -21.42 14.48
C ASN A 461 -5.81 -22.53 13.88
N VAL A 462 -4.50 -22.31 13.76
CA VAL A 462 -3.59 -23.26 13.11
C VAL A 462 -3.21 -24.42 14.03
N ILE A 463 -2.88 -24.12 15.29
CA ILE A 463 -2.34 -25.11 16.23
C ILE A 463 -3.46 -25.88 16.92
N TYR A 464 -4.58 -25.22 17.26
CA TYR A 464 -5.66 -25.78 18.07
C TYR A 464 -7.01 -25.89 17.34
N ASP A 465 -7.09 -25.50 16.06
CA ASP A 465 -8.33 -25.50 15.27
C ASP A 465 -9.46 -24.62 15.86
N ILE A 466 -9.09 -23.56 16.60
CA ILE A 466 -10.04 -22.59 17.15
C ILE A 466 -10.00 -21.34 16.29
N SER A 467 -11.03 -21.14 15.46
CA SER A 467 -11.15 -19.98 14.58
C SER A 467 -12.14 -18.93 15.07
N ASP A 468 -12.96 -19.26 16.07
CA ASP A 468 -13.93 -18.33 16.64
C ASP A 468 -13.22 -17.34 17.58
N LEU A 469 -13.23 -16.06 17.20
CA LEU A 469 -12.57 -14.99 17.96
C LEU A 469 -13.12 -14.90 19.39
N LYS A 470 -14.42 -15.11 19.61
CA LYS A 470 -15.03 -15.03 20.95
C LYS A 470 -14.45 -16.10 21.86
N LEU A 471 -14.35 -17.33 21.36
CA LEU A 471 -13.74 -18.44 22.10
C LEU A 471 -12.25 -18.18 22.39
N ILE A 472 -11.52 -17.57 21.46
CA ILE A 472 -10.10 -17.24 21.66
C ILE A 472 -9.93 -16.20 22.77
N LEU A 473 -10.74 -15.13 22.76
CA LEU A 473 -10.68 -14.08 23.77
C LEU A 473 -11.06 -14.62 25.16
N ASP A 474 -12.16 -15.37 25.25
CA ASP A 474 -12.60 -16.02 26.50
C ASP A 474 -11.52 -17.02 26.99
N GLU A 475 -10.88 -17.80 26.12
CA GLU A 475 -9.80 -18.73 26.50
C GLU A 475 -8.53 -18.00 26.99
N MET A 476 -8.14 -16.90 26.33
CA MET A 476 -7.03 -16.07 26.79
C MET A 476 -7.31 -15.48 28.18
N TRP A 477 -8.56 -15.10 28.44
CA TRP A 477 -8.98 -14.62 29.75
C TRP A 477 -8.94 -15.72 30.82
N ASP A 478 -9.46 -16.91 30.53
CA ASP A 478 -9.45 -18.07 31.43
C ASP A 478 -8.03 -18.55 31.79
N TYR A 479 -7.04 -18.17 30.99
CA TYR A 479 -5.62 -18.35 31.31
C TYR A 479 -5.04 -17.28 32.24
N ASN A 480 -5.86 -16.40 32.82
CA ASN A 480 -5.43 -15.29 33.69
C ASN A 480 -4.37 -14.40 33.01
N LEU A 481 -4.55 -14.14 31.72
CA LEU A 481 -3.74 -13.16 30.99
C LEU A 481 -4.26 -11.75 31.26
N SER A 482 -3.36 -10.77 31.32
CA SER A 482 -3.78 -9.38 31.49
C SER A 482 -4.69 -8.90 30.35
N ILE A 483 -5.71 -8.12 30.67
CA ILE A 483 -6.61 -7.52 29.67
C ILE A 483 -5.84 -6.66 28.66
N ASN A 484 -4.77 -5.99 29.11
CA ASN A 484 -3.90 -5.20 28.25
C ASN A 484 -3.25 -6.08 27.16
N PHE A 485 -2.73 -7.26 27.52
CA PHE A 485 -2.16 -8.19 26.55
C PHE A 485 -3.21 -8.66 25.54
N ILE A 486 -4.42 -9.03 26.01
CA ILE A 486 -5.51 -9.47 25.13
C ILE A 486 -5.86 -8.38 24.11
N ASN A 487 -5.97 -7.13 24.56
CA ASN A 487 -6.31 -6.00 23.71
C ASN A 487 -5.20 -5.69 22.69
N GLU A 488 -3.92 -5.71 23.11
CA GLU A 488 -2.80 -5.52 22.18
C GLU A 488 -2.78 -6.63 21.10
N LYS A 489 -3.04 -7.89 21.48
CA LYS A 489 -3.14 -9.00 20.51
C LYS A 489 -4.34 -8.88 19.58
N TYR A 490 -5.46 -8.35 20.06
CA TYR A 490 -6.58 -7.99 19.20
C TYR A 490 -6.22 -6.86 18.21
N PHE A 491 -5.48 -5.85 18.68
CA PHE A 491 -5.01 -4.74 17.86
C PHE A 491 -4.03 -5.16 16.77
N GLU A 492 -3.16 -6.14 17.02
CA GLU A 492 -2.31 -6.79 16.01
C GLU A 492 -3.17 -7.53 14.97
N TYR A 493 -4.21 -8.24 15.42
CA TYR A 493 -5.09 -9.02 14.54
C TYR A 493 -5.87 -8.14 13.54
N ILE A 494 -6.42 -7.01 13.99
CA ILE A 494 -7.15 -6.09 13.10
C ILE A 494 -6.22 -5.30 12.16
N GLU A 495 -4.96 -5.08 12.54
CA GLU A 495 -3.98 -4.49 11.61
C GLU A 495 -3.71 -5.39 10.42
N LYS A 496 -3.74 -6.71 10.62
CA LYS A 496 -3.52 -7.72 9.56
C LYS A 496 -4.76 -8.02 8.75
N THR A 497 -5.90 -8.16 9.41
CA THR A 497 -7.17 -8.56 8.77
C THR A 497 -7.96 -7.38 8.21
N GLY A 498 -7.62 -6.16 8.61
CA GLY A 498 -8.36 -4.95 8.28
C GLY A 498 -9.43 -4.60 9.32
N PHE A 499 -9.93 -3.37 9.24
CA PHE A 499 -10.95 -2.88 10.16
C PHE A 499 -12.31 -3.54 9.85
N ASP A 500 -12.68 -4.54 10.64
CA ASP A 500 -13.92 -5.32 10.49
C ASP A 500 -14.91 -4.99 11.61
N ASP A 501 -16.10 -4.50 11.23
CA ASP A 501 -17.16 -4.12 12.17
C ASP A 501 -17.68 -5.34 12.98
N GLU A 502 -17.63 -6.57 12.44
CA GLU A 502 -18.10 -7.77 13.14
C GLU A 502 -17.11 -8.23 14.22
N ASN A 503 -15.82 -8.30 13.90
CA ASN A 503 -14.77 -8.60 14.89
C ASN A 503 -14.72 -7.54 16.00
N ASN A 504 -14.87 -6.26 15.64
CA ASN A 504 -14.95 -5.16 16.61
C ASN A 504 -16.14 -5.36 17.56
N LYS A 505 -17.28 -5.82 17.06
CA LYS A 505 -18.43 -6.15 17.90
C LYS A 505 -18.12 -7.27 18.88
N ILE A 506 -17.47 -8.35 18.45
CA ILE A 506 -17.09 -9.47 19.32
C ILE A 506 -16.12 -9.00 20.42
N TRP A 507 -15.12 -8.19 20.07
CA TRP A 507 -14.19 -7.63 21.04
C TRP A 507 -14.88 -6.67 22.02
N MET A 508 -15.83 -5.84 21.57
CA MET A 508 -16.64 -4.99 22.45
C MET A 508 -17.51 -5.82 23.40
N GLU A 509 -18.15 -6.90 22.93
CA GLU A 509 -18.90 -7.82 23.80
C GLU A 509 -18.00 -8.43 24.89
N PHE A 510 -16.76 -8.80 24.55
CA PHE A 510 -15.78 -9.26 25.52
C PHE A 510 -15.43 -8.16 26.53
N LEU A 511 -15.16 -6.93 26.07
CA LEU A 511 -14.82 -5.82 26.96
C LEU A 511 -15.97 -5.42 27.90
N HIS A 512 -17.22 -5.48 27.46
CA HIS A 512 -18.37 -5.23 28.34
C HIS A 512 -18.45 -6.21 29.52
N LYS A 513 -17.95 -7.44 29.36
CA LYS A 513 -17.84 -8.40 30.48
C LYS A 513 -16.72 -8.03 31.48
N HIS A 514 -15.75 -7.21 31.06
CA HIS A 514 -14.48 -6.95 31.76
C HIS A 514 -14.16 -5.44 31.86
N GLU A 515 -15.19 -4.59 31.99
CA GLU A 515 -15.03 -3.13 32.01
C GLU A 515 -14.21 -2.63 33.20
N LYS A 516 -14.33 -3.29 34.36
CA LYS A 516 -13.55 -2.91 35.55
C LYS A 516 -12.05 -3.03 35.30
N GLU A 517 -11.64 -4.12 34.67
CA GLU A 517 -10.26 -4.38 34.31
C GLU A 517 -9.82 -3.46 33.17
N LEU A 518 -10.68 -3.21 32.18
CA LEU A 518 -10.42 -2.25 31.09
C LEU A 518 -10.14 -0.85 31.66
N TYR A 519 -10.99 -0.32 32.52
CA TYR A 519 -10.82 1.04 33.02
C TYR A 519 -9.64 1.19 33.97
N LYS A 520 -9.23 0.11 34.65
CA LYS A 520 -7.98 0.07 35.42
C LYS A 520 -6.74 0.29 34.54
N ILE A 521 -6.71 -0.26 33.31
CA ILE A 521 -5.54 -0.08 32.42
C ILE A 521 -5.42 1.34 31.88
N PHE A 522 -6.53 2.07 31.73
CA PHE A 522 -6.54 3.45 31.24
C PHE A 522 -5.73 4.37 32.16
N GLU A 523 -5.72 4.09 33.47
CA GLU A 523 -4.99 4.87 34.46
C GLU A 523 -3.48 4.72 34.30
N ASN A 524 -2.95 3.50 34.22
CA ASN A 524 -1.51 3.26 34.43
C ASN A 524 -0.78 2.41 33.37
N ASP A 525 -1.49 1.62 32.55
CA ASP A 525 -0.83 0.51 31.82
C ASP A 525 -0.76 0.70 30.29
N ILE A 526 -1.49 1.65 29.71
CA ILE A 526 -1.39 1.95 28.27
C ILE A 526 -0.14 2.80 27.99
N ASN A 527 0.76 2.26 27.15
CA ASN A 527 2.05 2.88 26.81
C ASN A 527 2.17 3.34 25.34
N SER A 528 1.18 3.04 24.49
CA SER A 528 1.21 3.34 23.05
C SER A 528 0.10 4.30 22.65
N ALA A 529 0.46 5.36 21.92
CA ALA A 529 -0.49 6.31 21.35
C ALA A 529 -1.43 5.65 20.32
N GLU A 530 -0.93 4.65 19.57
CA GLU A 530 -1.75 3.93 18.58
C GLU A 530 -2.83 3.08 19.26
N SER A 531 -2.53 2.48 20.41
CA SER A 531 -3.51 1.73 21.20
C SER A 531 -4.61 2.66 21.71
N ILE A 532 -4.26 3.85 22.21
CA ILE A 532 -5.23 4.87 22.64
C ILE A 532 -6.15 5.26 21.48
N LYS A 533 -5.59 5.50 20.30
CA LYS A 533 -6.35 5.80 19.10
C LYS A 533 -7.35 4.69 18.77
N LYS A 534 -6.92 3.42 18.78
CA LYS A 534 -7.82 2.27 18.55
C LYS A 534 -8.94 2.18 19.59
N TYR A 535 -8.64 2.39 20.88
CA TYR A 535 -9.68 2.46 21.92
C TYR A 535 -10.70 3.57 21.63
N VAL A 536 -10.25 4.77 21.27
CA VAL A 536 -11.14 5.90 20.93
C VAL A 536 -11.97 5.59 19.69
N GLU A 537 -11.35 5.06 18.65
CA GLU A 537 -11.98 4.79 17.36
C GLU A 537 -13.03 3.68 17.43
N ILE A 538 -12.75 2.60 18.18
CA ILE A 538 -13.65 1.44 18.26
C ILE A 538 -14.71 1.63 19.35
N LEU A 539 -14.33 2.13 20.54
CA LEU A 539 -15.24 2.16 21.69
C LEU A 539 -16.12 3.42 21.75
N TYR A 540 -15.65 4.57 21.26
CA TYR A 540 -16.28 5.86 21.56
C TYR A 540 -16.76 6.67 20.35
N LEU A 541 -16.27 6.40 19.13
CA LEU A 541 -16.73 7.13 17.93
C LEU A 541 -18.18 6.82 17.55
N LYS A 542 -18.59 5.56 17.70
CA LYS A 542 -19.99 5.14 17.60
C LYS A 542 -20.50 5.01 19.04
N ASN A 543 -21.74 5.41 19.33
CA ASN A 543 -22.29 5.34 20.69
C ASN A 543 -22.50 3.87 21.10
N ASN A 544 -21.44 3.25 21.62
CA ASN A 544 -21.35 1.82 21.92
C ASN A 544 -21.56 1.51 23.41
N SER A 545 -22.18 2.41 24.17
CA SER A 545 -22.52 2.22 25.60
C SER A 545 -21.35 2.06 26.58
N PHE A 546 -20.11 2.41 26.19
CA PHE A 546 -18.99 2.51 27.13
C PHE A 546 -19.01 3.84 27.90
N ASP A 547 -18.48 3.82 29.13
CA ASP A 547 -18.46 4.98 30.02
C ASP A 547 -17.55 6.11 29.52
N TYR A 548 -18.14 7.21 29.06
CA TYR A 548 -17.43 8.38 28.59
C TYR A 548 -16.61 9.10 29.69
N PHE A 549 -16.91 8.87 30.99
CA PHE A 549 -16.11 9.43 32.10
C PHE A 549 -14.67 8.88 32.12
N GLN A 550 -14.38 7.84 31.33
CA GLN A 550 -13.04 7.28 31.18
C GLN A 550 -12.20 7.96 30.08
N LEU A 551 -12.81 8.72 29.17
CA LEU A 551 -12.10 9.46 28.10
C LEU A 551 -11.10 10.51 28.61
N PRO A 552 -11.38 11.29 29.68
CA PRO A 552 -10.39 12.17 30.31
C PRO A 552 -9.09 11.44 30.69
N LYS A 553 -9.17 10.18 31.13
CA LYS A 553 -8.00 9.37 31.48
C LYS A 553 -7.15 9.03 30.26
N LEU A 554 -7.79 8.66 29.14
CA LEU A 554 -7.12 8.41 27.86
C LEU A 554 -6.49 9.69 27.28
N LEU A 555 -7.17 10.82 27.41
CA LEU A 555 -6.71 12.13 26.93
C LEU A 555 -5.36 12.54 27.53
N LEU A 556 -5.06 12.15 28.77
CA LEU A 556 -3.77 12.42 29.43
C LEU A 556 -2.57 11.81 28.70
N LYS A 557 -2.78 10.71 27.97
CA LYS A 557 -1.73 9.95 27.28
C LYS A 557 -1.86 10.01 25.76
N ALA A 558 -2.92 10.66 25.25
CA ALA A 558 -3.21 10.76 23.83
C ALA A 558 -2.20 11.64 23.10
N ASP A 559 -1.95 11.31 21.83
CA ASP A 559 -1.23 12.20 20.93
C ASP A 559 -2.13 13.36 20.45
N LYS A 560 -1.57 14.27 19.66
CA LYS A 560 -2.30 15.47 19.20
C LYS A 560 -3.54 15.11 18.37
N GLN A 561 -3.46 14.09 17.51
CA GLN A 561 -4.56 13.71 16.62
C GLN A 561 -5.69 13.06 17.41
N THR A 562 -5.36 12.08 18.26
CA THR A 562 -6.33 11.38 19.10
C THR A 562 -6.94 12.33 20.14
N GLY A 563 -6.15 13.25 20.70
CA GLY A 563 -6.66 14.30 21.58
C GLY A 563 -7.71 15.19 20.92
N GLN A 564 -7.57 15.49 19.62
CA GLN A 564 -8.58 16.22 18.86
C GLN A 564 -9.84 15.39 18.59
N GLN A 565 -9.71 14.07 18.39
CA GLN A 565 -10.85 13.17 18.29
C GLN A 565 -11.62 13.10 19.61
N ILE A 566 -10.92 12.95 20.74
CA ILE A 566 -11.52 12.98 22.08
C ILE A 566 -12.19 14.33 22.34
N GLU A 567 -11.55 15.46 21.98
CA GLU A 567 -12.16 16.80 22.06
C GLU A 567 -13.49 16.82 21.29
N LYS A 568 -13.54 16.22 20.09
CA LYS A 568 -14.77 16.19 19.28
C LYS A 568 -15.88 15.37 19.95
N ILE A 569 -15.56 14.20 20.50
CA ILE A 569 -16.53 13.32 21.17
C ILE A 569 -17.09 14.01 22.42
N LEU A 570 -16.23 14.63 23.23
CA LEU A 570 -16.63 15.24 24.50
C LEU A 570 -17.42 16.55 24.33
N ARG A 571 -17.36 17.23 23.17
CA ARG A 571 -18.15 18.47 22.93
C ARG A 571 -19.64 18.29 23.20
N GLU A 572 -20.19 17.12 22.92
CA GLU A 572 -21.61 16.80 23.10
C GLU A 572 -21.93 16.21 24.48
N LYS A 573 -20.95 16.15 25.39
CA LYS A 573 -21.02 15.47 26.70
C LYS A 573 -20.72 16.42 27.86
N ALA A 574 -21.54 17.46 27.99
CA ALA A 574 -21.36 18.49 29.02
C ALA A 574 -21.46 17.95 30.46
N GLU A 575 -22.12 16.80 30.65
CA GLU A 575 -22.23 16.09 31.93
C GLU A 575 -20.89 15.63 32.52
N ILE A 576 -19.81 15.59 31.72
CA ILE A 576 -18.46 15.16 32.13
C ILE A 576 -17.57 16.36 32.50
N ARG A 577 -18.14 17.57 32.55
CA ARG A 577 -17.39 18.82 32.74
C ARG A 577 -16.50 18.80 33.97
N GLU A 578 -17.00 18.33 35.11
CA GLU A 578 -16.22 18.27 36.37
C GLU A 578 -14.95 17.41 36.23
N GLU A 579 -15.01 16.27 35.55
CA GLU A 579 -13.83 15.42 35.33
C GLU A 579 -12.82 16.04 34.35
N VAL A 580 -13.30 16.81 33.37
CA VAL A 580 -12.44 17.54 32.43
C VAL A 580 -11.78 18.74 33.11
N GLU A 581 -12.46 19.42 34.03
CA GLU A 581 -11.93 20.53 34.81
C GLU A 581 -10.75 20.11 35.71
N LYS A 582 -10.81 18.90 36.30
CA LYS A 582 -9.68 18.32 37.06
C LYS A 582 -8.39 18.23 36.25
N LEU A 583 -8.47 18.14 34.91
CA LEU A 583 -7.28 18.10 34.04
C LEU A 583 -6.54 19.45 33.96
N LEU A 584 -7.16 20.55 34.38
CA LEU A 584 -6.56 21.88 34.38
C LEU A 584 -5.45 22.04 35.40
N GLU A 585 -5.46 21.26 36.49
CA GLU A 585 -4.44 21.27 37.54
C GLU A 585 -3.04 20.87 36.99
N LYS A 586 -3.00 20.09 35.90
CA LYS A 586 -1.76 19.63 35.25
C LYS A 586 -1.27 20.63 34.18
N LYS A 587 -0.55 21.66 34.63
CA LYS A 587 -0.01 22.74 33.77
C LYS A 587 0.85 22.20 32.61
N PHE A 588 0.70 22.81 31.42
CA PHE A 588 1.51 22.60 30.20
C PHE A 588 1.38 21.22 29.49
N THR A 589 0.22 20.56 29.58
CA THR A 589 -0.05 19.30 28.84
C THR A 589 -1.06 19.50 27.69
N LEU A 590 -1.04 18.61 26.69
CA LEU A 590 -2.07 18.57 25.63
C LEU A 590 -3.47 18.44 26.21
N ALA A 591 -3.63 17.57 27.22
CA ALA A 591 -4.90 17.38 27.93
C ALA A 591 -5.42 18.68 28.57
N SER A 592 -4.55 19.47 29.20
CA SER A 592 -4.91 20.78 29.75
C SER A 592 -5.37 21.75 28.66
N GLN A 593 -4.72 21.74 27.48
CA GLN A 593 -5.14 22.58 26.36
C GLN A 593 -6.51 22.15 25.80
N VAL A 594 -6.74 20.84 25.66
CA VAL A 594 -8.01 20.29 25.21
C VAL A 594 -9.12 20.56 26.24
N ALA A 595 -8.85 20.41 27.53
CA ALA A 595 -9.78 20.75 28.60
C ALA A 595 -10.20 22.23 28.55
N LYS A 596 -9.24 23.15 28.41
CA LYS A 596 -9.55 24.59 28.21
C LYS A 596 -10.42 24.83 26.98
N ASN A 597 -10.17 24.13 25.88
CA ASN A 597 -10.96 24.26 24.67
C ASN A 597 -12.39 23.74 24.86
N LEU A 598 -12.56 22.62 25.59
CA LEU A 598 -13.86 22.00 25.87
C LEU A 598 -14.70 22.87 26.79
N ILE A 599 -14.13 23.34 27.90
CA ILE A 599 -14.80 24.25 28.84
C ILE A 599 -15.26 25.50 28.11
N LYS A 600 -14.35 26.14 27.36
CA LYS A 600 -14.72 27.29 26.53
C LYS A 600 -15.83 26.96 25.54
N TYR A 601 -15.81 25.77 24.94
CA TYR A 601 -16.84 25.37 23.99
C TYR A 601 -18.20 25.20 24.67
N TRP A 602 -18.25 24.57 25.85
CA TRP A 602 -19.49 24.41 26.60
C TRP A 602 -20.03 25.75 27.09
N ASP A 603 -19.18 26.63 27.62
CA ASP A 603 -19.57 27.99 28.01
C ASP A 603 -20.15 28.77 26.83
N ASN A 604 -19.48 28.71 25.66
CA ASN A 604 -19.99 29.34 24.44
C ASN A 604 -21.30 28.69 23.96
N ALA A 605 -21.44 27.36 24.04
CA ALA A 605 -22.63 26.65 23.58
C ALA A 605 -23.85 26.92 24.48
N GLU A 606 -23.63 27.09 25.78
CA GLU A 606 -24.63 27.50 26.76
C GLU A 606 -25.08 28.95 26.49
N ALA A 607 -24.14 29.89 26.36
CA ALA A 607 -24.43 31.27 26.00
C ALA A 607 -25.17 31.39 24.64
N GLN A 608 -24.79 30.60 23.64
CA GLN A 608 -25.48 30.56 22.34
C GLN A 608 -26.90 29.97 22.45
N ARG A 609 -27.13 28.96 23.31
CA ARG A 609 -28.47 28.38 23.55
C ARG A 609 -29.40 29.40 24.19
N GLU A 610 -28.91 30.13 25.17
CA GLU A 610 -29.68 31.19 25.83
C GLU A 610 -30.03 32.32 24.83
N LEU A 611 -29.06 32.82 24.06
CA LEU A 611 -29.29 33.76 22.93
C LEU A 611 -30.29 33.26 21.88
N LYS A 612 -30.27 31.96 21.59
CA LYS A 612 -31.16 31.37 20.60
C LYS A 612 -32.62 31.40 21.03
N ASN A 613 -32.89 31.41 22.33
CA ASN A 613 -34.25 31.46 22.85
C ASN A 613 -34.82 32.88 22.94
N LEU A 614 -33.94 33.90 22.95
CA LEU A 614 -34.36 35.30 22.92
C LEU A 614 -34.87 35.71 21.54
N THR A 615 -36.01 36.41 21.52
CA THR A 615 -36.66 36.90 20.28
C THR A 615 -36.82 38.41 20.25
N ASP A 616 -36.81 39.07 21.41
CA ASP A 616 -36.90 40.51 21.53
C ASP A 616 -35.52 41.18 21.36
N PRO A 617 -35.37 42.18 20.46
CA PRO A 617 -34.12 42.94 20.32
C PRO A 617 -33.61 43.55 21.62
N GLU A 618 -34.49 44.04 22.50
CA GLU A 618 -34.09 44.62 23.80
C GLU A 618 -33.48 43.57 24.73
N GLU A 619 -34.09 42.39 24.84
CA GLU A 619 -33.52 41.24 25.58
C GLU A 619 -32.17 40.80 24.99
N ILE A 620 -32.01 40.81 23.66
CA ILE A 620 -30.74 40.48 23.00
C ILE A 620 -29.67 41.52 23.38
N PHE A 621 -30.04 42.80 23.48
CA PHE A 621 -29.11 43.87 23.87
C PHE A 621 -28.71 43.78 25.34
N GLU A 622 -29.66 43.55 26.24
CA GLU A 622 -29.40 43.37 27.67
C GLU A 622 -28.54 42.12 27.93
N TYR A 623 -28.87 41.01 27.28
CA TYR A 623 -28.08 39.78 27.39
C TYR A 623 -26.68 39.95 26.78
N SER A 624 -26.52 40.79 25.73
CA SER A 624 -25.21 41.05 25.10
C SER A 624 -24.17 41.70 26.03
N GLU A 625 -24.62 42.43 27.06
CA GLU A 625 -23.72 42.98 28.07
C GLU A 625 -23.04 41.89 28.91
N ASN A 626 -23.72 40.75 29.09
CA ASN A 626 -23.27 39.61 29.90
C ASN A 626 -22.52 38.53 29.08
N ILE A 627 -22.70 38.48 27.76
CA ILE A 627 -22.06 37.47 26.87
C ILE A 627 -20.66 37.88 26.40
N CYS A 628 -20.37 39.19 26.30
CA CYS A 628 -19.08 39.67 25.81
C CYS A 628 -17.98 39.42 26.86
N LEU A 629 -17.47 38.18 26.90
CA LEU A 629 -16.30 37.77 27.68
C LEU A 629 -15.06 38.60 27.30
N GLU A 630 -14.06 38.64 28.18
CA GLU A 630 -12.77 39.33 27.96
C GLU A 630 -12.12 38.92 26.63
N LYS A 631 -12.23 37.64 26.26
CA LYS A 631 -11.72 37.12 24.98
C LYS A 631 -12.48 37.67 23.76
N HIS A 632 -13.74 38.08 23.90
CA HIS A 632 -14.47 38.73 22.82
C HIS A 632 -13.95 40.14 22.56
N GLU A 633 -13.66 40.89 23.61
CA GLU A 633 -12.96 42.18 23.54
C GLU A 633 -11.57 42.03 22.90
N GLU A 634 -10.77 41.03 23.31
CA GLU A 634 -9.45 40.77 22.71
C GLU A 634 -9.49 40.45 21.21
N ASN A 635 -10.57 39.81 20.73
CA ASN A 635 -10.73 39.38 19.33
C ASN A 635 -11.62 40.34 18.52
N ALA A 636 -12.07 41.45 19.11
CA ALA A 636 -12.67 42.57 18.39
C ALA A 636 -11.58 43.35 17.64
N ILE A 637 -11.18 42.81 16.49
CA ILE A 637 -10.10 43.34 15.68
C ILE A 637 -10.31 44.81 15.31
N PHE A 638 -9.25 45.60 15.39
CA PHE A 638 -9.27 47.03 15.05
C PHE A 638 -10.27 47.87 15.87
N SER A 639 -10.69 47.42 17.05
CA SER A 639 -11.61 48.14 17.94
C SER A 639 -11.13 49.56 18.28
N ASN A 640 -9.82 49.77 18.41
CA ASN A 640 -9.25 51.11 18.65
C ASN A 640 -9.25 52.03 17.42
N LEU A 641 -9.53 51.50 16.23
CA LEU A 641 -9.44 52.21 14.94
C LEU A 641 -10.79 52.34 14.23
N ILE A 642 -11.80 51.57 14.65
CA ILE A 642 -13.12 51.49 14.01
C ILE A 642 -14.17 51.66 15.10
N ASP A 643 -15.14 52.55 14.88
CA ASP A 643 -16.29 52.71 15.76
C ASP A 643 -17.22 51.48 15.63
N TYR A 644 -17.17 50.59 16.62
CA TYR A 644 -18.03 49.40 16.72
C TYR A 644 -19.50 49.75 17.07
N GLY A 645 -19.76 50.97 17.56
CA GLY A 645 -21.10 51.49 17.84
C GLY A 645 -21.74 52.24 16.66
N MET A 646 -21.15 52.20 15.46
CA MET A 646 -21.69 52.94 14.31
C MET A 646 -22.86 52.23 13.59
N VAL A 647 -23.21 51.02 13.99
CA VAL A 647 -24.30 50.24 13.39
C VAL A 647 -25.62 50.60 14.09
N ARG A 648 -26.66 50.92 13.32
CA ARG A 648 -27.99 51.21 13.88
C ARG A 648 -28.85 49.96 14.01
N ILE A 649 -29.83 50.03 14.91
CA ILE A 649 -30.92 49.05 14.98
C ILE A 649 -31.78 49.19 13.71
N ARG A 650 -32.26 48.07 13.19
CA ARG A 650 -33.05 48.03 11.97
C ARG A 650 -34.32 48.88 12.12
N LYS A 651 -34.53 49.81 11.19
CA LYS A 651 -35.66 50.76 11.17
C LYS A 651 -35.70 51.71 12.39
N SER A 652 -34.58 51.90 13.09
CA SER A 652 -34.43 52.87 14.18
C SER A 652 -33.21 53.75 13.93
N GLU A 653 -33.22 54.95 14.51
CA GLU A 653 -32.05 55.85 14.55
C GLU A 653 -31.10 55.51 15.71
N GLU A 654 -31.52 54.64 16.63
CA GLU A 654 -30.71 54.19 17.75
C GLU A 654 -29.59 53.24 17.31
N LYS A 655 -28.47 53.33 18.02
CA LYS A 655 -27.26 52.52 17.78
C LYS A 655 -27.33 51.22 18.56
N VAL A 656 -26.80 50.13 17.99
CA VAL A 656 -26.61 48.89 18.76
C VAL A 656 -25.48 49.04 19.78
N PRO A 657 -25.53 48.32 20.90
CA PRO A 657 -24.43 48.28 21.85
C PRO A 657 -23.11 47.86 21.18
N GLU A 658 -22.02 48.57 21.48
CA GLU A 658 -20.69 48.29 20.92
C GLU A 658 -20.25 46.85 21.19
N LYS A 659 -20.51 46.36 22.41
CA LYS A 659 -20.22 44.98 22.85
C LYS A 659 -20.88 43.93 21.95
N LEU A 660 -22.09 44.18 21.46
CA LEU A 660 -22.79 43.25 20.57
C LEU A 660 -22.06 43.11 19.23
N MET A 661 -21.57 44.22 18.67
CA MET A 661 -20.79 44.19 17.41
C MET A 661 -19.40 43.59 17.61
N LYS A 662 -18.79 43.78 18.78
CA LYS A 662 -17.52 43.13 19.15
C LYS A 662 -17.68 41.63 19.23
N PHE A 663 -18.73 41.18 19.91
CA PHE A 663 -19.12 39.77 19.96
C PHE A 663 -19.36 39.21 18.55
N TYR A 664 -20.12 39.91 17.70
CA TYR A 664 -20.41 39.52 16.31
C TYR A 664 -19.13 39.26 15.49
N ILE A 665 -18.16 40.18 15.51
CA ILE A 665 -16.89 39.99 14.80
C ILE A 665 -16.06 38.88 15.43
N SER A 666 -15.99 38.85 16.76
CA SER A 666 -15.20 37.89 17.50
C SER A 666 -15.64 36.45 17.26
N GLU A 667 -16.95 36.18 17.21
CA GLU A 667 -17.49 34.84 16.93
C GLU A 667 -17.05 34.32 15.56
N TYR A 668 -17.06 35.18 14.53
CA TYR A 668 -16.52 34.81 13.23
C TYR A 668 -15.01 34.58 13.28
N ILE A 669 -14.22 35.43 13.95
CA ILE A 669 -12.76 35.24 14.09
C ILE A 669 -12.41 33.94 14.82
N LEU A 670 -13.19 33.56 15.82
CA LEU A 670 -12.99 32.36 16.62
C LEU A 670 -13.48 31.07 15.95
N ALA A 671 -14.26 31.16 14.87
CA ALA A 671 -14.80 30.01 14.16
C ALA A 671 -13.69 29.11 13.58
N LYS A 672 -13.74 27.81 13.90
CA LYS A 672 -12.79 26.82 13.35
C LYS A 672 -13.16 26.40 11.92
N ASP A 673 -14.46 26.39 11.59
CA ASP A 673 -15.00 25.91 10.32
C ASP A 673 -15.66 27.04 9.51
N ILE A 674 -15.73 26.86 8.19
CA ILE A 674 -16.45 27.77 7.29
C ILE A 674 -17.94 27.47 7.41
N LYS A 675 -18.67 28.31 8.15
CA LYS A 675 -20.12 28.21 8.33
C LYS A 675 -20.71 29.56 8.74
N THR A 676 -22.00 29.72 8.50
CA THR A 676 -22.78 30.78 9.15
C THR A 676 -22.96 30.45 10.63
N ILE A 677 -22.98 31.47 11.48
CA ILE A 677 -23.19 31.31 12.93
C ILE A 677 -24.60 31.78 13.24
N GLU A 678 -25.42 30.91 13.84
CA GLU A 678 -26.85 31.17 14.06
C GLU A 678 -27.11 32.45 14.86
N VAL A 679 -26.34 32.68 15.93
CA VAL A 679 -26.43 33.92 16.72
C VAL A 679 -26.04 35.14 15.90
N CYS A 680 -24.96 35.07 15.11
CA CYS A 680 -24.59 36.17 14.22
C CYS A 680 -25.69 36.46 13.18
N ASN A 681 -26.33 35.42 12.63
CA ASN A 681 -27.46 35.59 11.70
C ASN A 681 -28.64 36.31 12.36
N LYS A 682 -28.91 36.07 13.65
CA LYS A 682 -29.92 36.83 14.41
C LYS A 682 -29.54 38.29 14.57
N ILE A 683 -28.28 38.58 14.91
CA ILE A 683 -27.77 39.95 14.99
C ILE A 683 -27.95 40.64 13.63
N GLU A 684 -27.59 39.99 12.53
CA GLU A 684 -27.76 40.49 11.16
C GLU A 684 -29.23 40.81 10.78
N GLN A 685 -30.22 40.20 11.46
CA GLN A 685 -31.65 40.46 11.24
C GLN A 685 -32.17 41.71 11.95
N ILE A 686 -31.57 42.08 13.08
CA ILE A 686 -31.98 43.20 13.94
C ILE A 686 -31.17 44.48 13.70
N VAL A 687 -30.06 44.42 12.97
CA VAL A 687 -29.24 45.60 12.61
C VAL A 687 -29.60 46.19 11.24
N ASP A 688 -29.30 47.47 11.04
CA ASP A 688 -29.38 48.10 9.74
C ASP A 688 -28.34 47.52 8.77
N LYS A 689 -28.82 47.01 7.64
CA LYS A 689 -27.99 46.31 6.65
C LYS A 689 -27.01 47.23 5.92
N SER A 690 -27.33 48.51 5.75
CA SER A 690 -26.42 49.46 5.09
C SER A 690 -25.26 49.78 6.02
N ASP A 691 -25.54 50.03 7.29
CA ASP A 691 -24.51 50.37 8.27
C ASP A 691 -23.62 49.17 8.59
N LEU A 692 -24.18 47.96 8.68
CA LEU A 692 -23.40 46.72 8.80
C LEU A 692 -22.42 46.52 7.62
N LYS A 693 -22.85 46.82 6.38
CA LYS A 693 -21.98 46.72 5.20
C LYS A 693 -20.83 47.73 5.26
N LYS A 694 -21.11 48.98 5.65
CA LYS A 694 -20.08 50.01 5.84
C LYS A 694 -19.09 49.59 6.93
N PHE A 695 -19.58 48.98 8.01
CA PHE A 695 -18.77 48.44 9.10
C PHE A 695 -17.80 47.36 8.65
N LEU A 696 -18.31 46.32 7.97
CA LEU A 696 -17.48 45.26 7.43
C LEU A 696 -16.49 45.77 6.38
N SER A 697 -16.86 46.77 5.58
CA SER A 697 -15.96 47.39 4.61
C SER A 697 -14.79 48.13 5.29
N LYS A 698 -15.06 48.88 6.38
CA LYS A 698 -13.99 49.52 7.17
C LYS A 698 -13.04 48.49 7.79
N ILE A 699 -13.57 47.37 8.31
CA ILE A 699 -12.76 46.27 8.83
C ILE A 699 -11.90 45.66 7.72
N PHE A 700 -12.46 45.45 6.54
CA PHE A 700 -11.73 44.91 5.39
C PHE A 700 -10.57 45.82 4.94
N GLU A 701 -10.78 47.14 4.87
CA GLU A 701 -9.72 48.09 4.54
C GLU A 701 -8.60 48.08 5.58
N LYS A 702 -8.92 48.02 6.88
CA LYS A 702 -7.89 47.87 7.93
C LYS A 702 -7.16 46.53 7.85
N TRP A 703 -7.86 45.46 7.52
CA TRP A 703 -7.23 44.16 7.30
C TRP A 703 -6.30 44.17 6.07
N LYS A 704 -6.63 44.94 5.03
CA LYS A 704 -5.80 45.17 3.85
C LYS A 704 -4.54 45.99 4.19
N GLU A 705 -4.65 47.04 5.01
CA GLU A 705 -3.51 47.81 5.53
C GLU A 705 -2.52 46.88 6.28
N GLU A 706 -3.05 45.94 7.07
CA GLU A 706 -2.30 44.87 7.75
C GLU A 706 -1.85 43.71 6.82
N ARG A 707 -1.85 43.95 5.50
CA ARG A 707 -1.39 43.02 4.46
C ARG A 707 -2.03 41.63 4.54
N PHE A 708 -3.34 41.58 4.82
CA PHE A 708 -4.15 40.36 4.89
C PHE A 708 -3.58 39.30 5.85
N ASN A 709 -3.30 39.68 7.10
CA ASN A 709 -2.88 38.74 8.14
C ASN A 709 -3.84 37.51 8.20
N PRO A 710 -3.35 36.27 7.99
CA PRO A 710 -4.20 35.07 7.93
C PRO A 710 -5.01 34.79 9.18
N LYS A 711 -4.64 35.35 10.34
CA LYS A 711 -5.40 35.24 11.60
C LYS A 711 -6.84 35.74 11.44
N TYR A 712 -7.08 36.70 10.55
CA TYR A 712 -8.39 37.35 10.38
C TYR A 712 -9.15 36.89 9.13
N LYS A 713 -8.72 35.79 8.48
CA LYS A 713 -9.33 35.28 7.24
C LYS A 713 -10.84 35.05 7.33
N ASN A 714 -11.37 34.76 8.52
CA ASN A 714 -12.79 34.49 8.72
C ASN A 714 -13.68 35.72 8.52
N ILE A 715 -13.13 36.94 8.43
CA ILE A 715 -13.88 38.16 8.03
C ILE A 715 -14.56 37.95 6.67
N PHE A 716 -14.00 37.10 5.79
CA PHE A 716 -14.65 36.78 4.52
C PHE A 716 -16.08 36.24 4.70
N ILE A 717 -16.39 35.54 5.79
CA ILE A 717 -17.72 34.96 6.02
C ILE A 717 -18.79 36.07 6.07
N PRO A 718 -18.78 36.99 7.07
CA PRO A 718 -19.77 38.06 7.09
C PRO A 718 -19.66 39.00 5.89
N LEU A 719 -18.46 39.23 5.34
CA LEU A 719 -18.28 40.09 4.18
C LEU A 719 -18.98 39.54 2.92
N ILE A 720 -18.88 38.24 2.65
CA ILE A 720 -19.51 37.58 1.50
C ILE A 720 -21.01 37.36 1.73
N MET A 721 -21.43 37.06 2.97
CA MET A 721 -22.83 36.80 3.28
C MET A 721 -23.70 38.07 3.26
N THR A 722 -23.15 39.23 3.62
CA THR A 722 -23.93 40.47 3.74
C THR A 722 -24.03 41.27 2.44
N VAL A 723 -23.13 41.07 1.48
CA VAL A 723 -23.10 41.83 0.22
C VAL A 723 -24.06 41.31 -0.85
N ASN A 724 -24.37 42.14 -1.85
CA ASN A 724 -25.20 41.74 -2.99
C ASN A 724 -24.37 41.03 -4.09
N MET A 725 -25.04 40.40 -5.06
CA MET A 725 -24.34 39.65 -6.11
C MET A 725 -23.40 40.49 -6.96
N LYS A 726 -23.70 41.77 -7.24
CA LYS A 726 -22.78 42.65 -7.98
C LYS A 726 -21.44 42.79 -7.25
N GLN A 727 -21.48 42.88 -5.92
CA GLN A 727 -20.28 42.94 -5.08
C GLN A 727 -19.60 41.58 -4.94
N VAL A 728 -20.35 40.48 -4.89
CA VAL A 728 -19.77 39.12 -4.91
C VAL A 728 -18.94 38.89 -6.18
N HIS A 729 -19.37 39.37 -7.35
CA HIS A 729 -18.58 39.25 -8.58
C HIS A 729 -17.24 40.01 -8.49
N ASN A 730 -17.15 41.08 -7.68
CA ASN A 730 -15.90 41.79 -7.42
C ASN A 730 -14.89 40.95 -6.60
N MET A 731 -15.28 39.77 -6.10
CA MET A 731 -14.36 38.83 -5.45
C MET A 731 -13.26 38.36 -6.39
N VAL A 732 -13.47 38.37 -7.72
CA VAL A 732 -12.38 38.10 -8.68
C VAL A 732 -11.24 39.07 -8.47
N ASN A 733 -11.54 40.37 -8.45
CA ASN A 733 -10.56 41.43 -8.24
C ASN A 733 -9.91 41.36 -6.85
N ILE A 734 -10.69 41.03 -5.82
CA ILE A 734 -10.15 40.86 -4.45
C ILE A 734 -9.17 39.68 -4.40
N VAL A 735 -9.53 38.54 -4.99
CA VAL A 735 -8.66 37.35 -5.05
C VAL A 735 -7.42 37.64 -5.88
N ASP A 736 -7.57 38.30 -7.04
CA ASP A 736 -6.45 38.74 -7.88
C ASP A 736 -5.49 39.62 -7.08
N MET A 737 -5.99 40.69 -6.45
CA MET A 737 -5.20 41.60 -5.61
C MET A 737 -4.45 40.84 -4.50
N ILE A 738 -5.12 39.96 -3.76
CA ILE A 738 -4.51 39.17 -2.66
C ILE A 738 -3.39 38.26 -3.19
N VAL A 739 -3.53 37.72 -4.39
CA VAL A 739 -2.55 36.82 -5.02
C VAL A 739 -1.39 37.60 -5.62
N SER A 740 -1.67 38.62 -6.45
CA SER A 740 -0.66 39.32 -7.24
C SER A 740 0.11 40.37 -6.44
N GLU A 741 -0.57 41.15 -5.60
CA GLU A 741 0.04 42.27 -4.88
C GLU A 741 0.56 41.86 -3.50
N TYR A 742 -0.15 40.95 -2.81
CA TYR A 742 0.17 40.56 -1.43
C TYR A 742 0.78 39.16 -1.29
N ASN A 743 0.76 38.34 -2.35
CA ASN A 743 1.25 36.96 -2.36
C ASN A 743 0.68 36.09 -1.21
N LYS A 744 -0.61 36.25 -0.90
CA LYS A 744 -1.31 35.51 0.18
C LYS A 744 -2.28 34.46 -0.37
N VAL A 745 -1.77 33.56 -1.22
CA VAL A 745 -2.56 32.50 -1.87
C VAL A 745 -3.43 31.67 -0.90
N PRO A 746 -2.98 31.28 0.31
CA PRO A 746 -3.84 30.54 1.25
C PRO A 746 -5.05 31.33 1.74
N VAL A 747 -4.94 32.65 1.87
CA VAL A 747 -6.04 33.53 2.30
C VAL A 747 -7.06 33.69 1.16
N ALA A 748 -6.58 33.89 -0.06
CA ALA A 748 -7.41 33.86 -1.28
C ALA A 748 -8.18 32.54 -1.42
N ALA A 749 -7.49 31.40 -1.28
CA ALA A 749 -8.11 30.08 -1.33
C ALA A 749 -9.17 29.88 -0.23
N TYR A 750 -9.00 30.50 0.96
CA TYR A 750 -10.02 30.49 2.00
C TYR A 750 -11.25 31.30 1.60
N GLY A 751 -11.07 32.54 1.09
CA GLY A 751 -12.17 33.36 0.60
C GLY A 751 -12.99 32.70 -0.51
N ILE A 752 -12.33 31.97 -1.42
CA ILE A 752 -13.01 31.17 -2.45
C ILE A 752 -13.93 30.10 -1.84
N ARG A 753 -13.49 29.43 -0.77
CA ARG A 753 -14.31 28.41 -0.07
C ARG A 753 -15.53 29.01 0.62
N VAL A 754 -15.41 30.23 1.12
CA VAL A 754 -16.52 30.92 1.78
C VAL A 754 -17.67 31.21 0.82
N LEU A 755 -17.40 31.41 -0.48
CA LEU A 755 -18.45 31.59 -1.49
C LEU A 755 -19.46 30.44 -1.51
N ALA A 756 -19.06 29.23 -1.09
CA ALA A 756 -19.96 28.07 -1.05
C ALA A 756 -21.09 28.16 0.00
N LEU A 757 -21.04 29.16 0.90
CA LEU A 757 -22.11 29.44 1.85
C LEU A 757 -23.31 30.18 1.21
N ARG A 758 -23.14 30.73 0.01
CA ARG A 758 -24.18 31.44 -0.73
C ARG A 758 -25.17 30.46 -1.37
N SER A 759 -26.44 30.82 -1.40
CA SER A 759 -27.51 30.01 -1.98
C SER A 759 -27.64 30.16 -3.50
N GLU A 760 -27.08 31.23 -4.08
CA GLU A 760 -27.08 31.54 -5.52
C GLU A 760 -26.18 30.58 -6.32
N THR A 761 -26.62 29.33 -6.42
CA THR A 761 -25.82 28.19 -6.88
C THR A 761 -25.21 28.41 -8.26
N LYS A 762 -25.98 28.97 -9.22
CA LYS A 762 -25.53 29.17 -10.59
C LYS A 762 -24.46 30.27 -10.66
N GLU A 763 -24.74 31.43 -10.10
CA GLU A 763 -23.86 32.60 -10.14
C GLU A 763 -22.54 32.32 -9.41
N ILE A 764 -22.62 31.66 -8.26
CA ILE A 764 -21.45 31.25 -7.48
C ILE A 764 -20.66 30.17 -8.21
N GLY A 765 -21.32 29.18 -8.79
CA GLY A 765 -20.64 28.16 -9.57
C GLY A 765 -19.92 28.71 -10.80
N ILE A 766 -20.47 29.74 -11.47
CA ILE A 766 -19.81 30.45 -12.57
C ILE A 766 -18.53 31.13 -12.04
N LEU A 767 -18.64 31.85 -10.92
CA LEU A 767 -17.51 32.51 -10.30
C LEU A 767 -16.40 31.53 -9.87
N LEU A 768 -16.77 30.38 -9.29
CA LEU A 768 -15.83 29.32 -8.95
C LEU A 768 -15.12 28.75 -10.18
N LYS A 769 -15.82 28.61 -11.31
CA LYS A 769 -15.22 28.17 -12.59
C LYS A 769 -14.24 29.19 -13.14
N VAL A 770 -14.49 30.48 -12.97
CA VAL A 770 -13.52 31.54 -13.31
C VAL A 770 -12.23 31.33 -12.52
N PHE A 771 -12.31 31.10 -11.21
CA PHE A 771 -11.13 30.82 -10.38
C PHE A 771 -10.39 29.54 -10.79
N PHE A 772 -11.12 28.47 -11.10
CA PHE A 772 -10.52 27.20 -11.53
C PHE A 772 -9.76 27.32 -12.86
N ASN A 773 -10.31 28.09 -13.81
CA ASN A 773 -9.76 28.22 -15.15
C ASN A 773 -8.63 29.24 -15.25
N ASN A 774 -8.73 30.38 -14.56
CA ASN A 774 -7.82 31.51 -14.76
C ASN A 774 -6.52 31.40 -13.94
N TYR A 775 -6.51 30.66 -12.83
CA TYR A 775 -5.33 30.56 -11.97
C TYR A 775 -4.53 29.29 -12.25
N LYS A 776 -3.20 29.37 -12.22
CA LYS A 776 -2.32 28.18 -12.33
C LYS A 776 -2.02 27.53 -10.97
N ASP A 777 -2.18 28.25 -9.86
CA ASP A 777 -1.86 27.75 -8.53
C ASP A 777 -2.83 26.63 -8.11
N LYS A 778 -2.27 25.47 -7.73
CA LYS A 778 -3.05 24.28 -7.36
C LYS A 778 -3.99 24.53 -6.19
N ARG A 779 -3.61 25.36 -5.20
CA ARG A 779 -4.41 25.61 -3.99
C ARG A 779 -5.70 26.36 -4.31
N ILE A 780 -5.65 27.30 -5.25
CA ILE A 780 -6.83 28.03 -5.73
C ILE A 780 -7.74 27.12 -6.52
N LYS A 781 -7.18 26.33 -7.45
CA LYS A 781 -7.96 25.34 -8.22
C LYS A 781 -8.67 24.35 -7.31
N THR A 782 -7.95 23.76 -6.36
CA THR A 782 -8.52 22.81 -5.39
C THR A 782 -9.58 23.47 -4.50
N ALA A 783 -9.38 24.72 -4.09
CA ALA A 783 -10.40 25.46 -3.33
C ALA A 783 -11.68 25.67 -4.15
N ALA A 784 -11.57 26.07 -5.41
CA ALA A 784 -12.70 26.25 -6.30
C ALA A 784 -13.44 24.93 -6.57
N GLU A 785 -12.70 23.86 -6.85
CA GLU A 785 -13.24 22.52 -7.07
C GLU A 785 -14.01 21.98 -5.86
N GLN A 786 -13.42 22.04 -4.67
CA GLN A 786 -14.10 21.63 -3.43
C GLN A 786 -15.34 22.48 -3.12
N SER A 787 -15.31 23.77 -3.48
CA SER A 787 -16.45 24.66 -3.30
C SER A 787 -17.60 24.32 -4.26
N LEU A 788 -17.28 23.92 -5.49
CA LEU A 788 -18.27 23.42 -6.45
C LEU A 788 -18.97 22.15 -5.92
N ASP A 789 -18.23 21.24 -5.28
CA ASP A 789 -18.81 20.05 -4.64
C ASP A 789 -19.70 20.41 -3.43
N VAL A 790 -19.35 21.46 -2.68
CA VAL A 790 -20.17 21.95 -1.56
C VAL A 790 -21.48 22.55 -2.06
N ILE A 791 -21.44 23.44 -3.06
CA ILE A 791 -22.67 24.07 -3.55
C ILE A 791 -23.60 23.07 -4.25
N ALA A 792 -23.07 22.06 -4.95
CA ALA A 792 -23.88 20.99 -5.53
C ALA A 792 -24.66 20.24 -4.44
N ARG A 793 -23.95 19.83 -3.38
CA ARG A 793 -24.57 19.16 -2.22
C ARG A 793 -25.61 20.03 -1.53
N ASN A 794 -25.31 21.31 -1.31
CA ASN A 794 -26.24 22.25 -0.66
C ASN A 794 -27.51 22.47 -1.49
N ALA A 795 -27.40 22.44 -2.82
CA ALA A 795 -28.53 22.54 -3.74
C ALA A 795 -29.28 21.21 -3.95
N GLY A 796 -28.84 20.11 -3.34
CA GLY A 796 -29.44 18.79 -3.51
C GLY A 796 -29.28 18.23 -4.92
N ILE A 797 -28.26 18.66 -5.67
CA ILE A 797 -27.96 18.19 -7.03
C ILE A 797 -26.60 17.52 -7.09
N THR A 798 -26.41 16.68 -8.10
CA THR A 798 -25.12 16.07 -8.40
C THR A 798 -24.13 17.07 -8.97
N ARG A 799 -22.83 16.74 -8.89
CA ARG A 799 -21.77 17.57 -9.48
C ARG A 799 -21.93 17.73 -10.99
N ASP A 800 -22.36 16.66 -11.67
CA ASP A 800 -22.62 16.67 -13.11
C ASP A 800 -23.82 17.56 -13.46
N GLU A 801 -24.92 17.52 -12.69
CA GLU A 801 -26.06 18.44 -12.89
C GLU A 801 -25.67 19.90 -12.68
N LEU A 802 -24.85 20.17 -11.66
CA LEU A 802 -24.31 21.51 -11.46
C LEU A 802 -23.48 21.92 -12.68
N ASP A 803 -22.67 21.03 -13.24
CA ASP A 803 -21.88 21.35 -14.43
C ASP A 803 -22.73 21.61 -15.68
N ASP A 804 -23.88 20.97 -15.82
CA ASP A 804 -24.88 21.24 -16.86
C ASP A 804 -25.50 22.65 -16.70
N ILE A 805 -25.91 23.03 -15.48
CA ILE A 805 -26.53 24.34 -15.16
C ILE A 805 -25.56 25.50 -15.39
N LEU A 806 -24.28 25.25 -15.18
CA LEU A 806 -23.21 26.24 -15.22
C LEU A 806 -22.63 26.46 -16.63
N VAL A 807 -23.17 25.82 -17.67
CA VAL A 807 -22.81 26.14 -19.04
C VAL A 807 -23.23 27.58 -19.35
N PRO A 808 -22.30 28.47 -19.76
CA PRO A 808 -22.64 29.86 -20.06
C PRO A 808 -23.46 29.96 -21.36
N ASP A 809 -24.38 30.92 -21.42
CA ASP A 809 -25.12 31.28 -22.63
C ASP A 809 -24.30 32.17 -23.59
N PHE A 810 -23.16 32.69 -23.13
CA PHE A 810 -22.31 33.65 -23.84
C PHE A 810 -23.07 34.89 -24.35
N GLY A 811 -24.13 35.31 -23.65
CA GLY A 811 -24.97 36.43 -24.04
C GLY A 811 -25.84 36.19 -25.28
N PHE A 812 -25.99 34.95 -25.74
CA PHE A 812 -27.00 34.59 -26.73
C PHE A 812 -28.36 34.43 -26.05
N GLY A 813 -29.42 34.92 -26.69
CA GLY A 813 -30.79 34.68 -26.26
C GLY A 813 -31.24 33.24 -26.48
N GLN A 814 -32.42 32.88 -25.97
CA GLN A 814 -33.04 31.55 -26.20
C GLN A 814 -33.31 31.28 -27.69
N ASP A 815 -33.52 32.33 -28.48
CA ASP A 815 -33.62 32.32 -29.94
C ASP A 815 -32.29 32.05 -30.67
N ARG A 816 -31.22 31.83 -29.90
CA ARG A 816 -29.84 31.60 -30.35
C ARG A 816 -29.20 32.83 -30.99
N ILE A 817 -29.76 34.02 -30.80
CA ILE A 817 -29.27 35.25 -31.41
C ILE A 817 -28.56 36.12 -30.38
N ARG A 818 -27.46 36.76 -30.80
CA ARG A 818 -26.79 37.84 -30.07
C ARG A 818 -26.56 39.01 -31.02
N LEU A 819 -26.85 40.21 -30.56
CA LEU A 819 -26.54 41.45 -31.27
C LEU A 819 -25.24 42.05 -30.72
N PHE A 820 -24.30 42.33 -31.60
CA PHE A 820 -23.07 43.04 -31.28
C PHE A 820 -23.17 44.48 -31.75
N ASP A 821 -23.13 45.43 -30.81
CA ASP A 821 -23.33 46.85 -31.07
C ASP A 821 -21.99 47.54 -31.40
N TYR A 822 -21.80 47.92 -32.67
CA TYR A 822 -20.55 48.55 -33.11
C TYR A 822 -20.62 50.09 -32.99
N GLY A 823 -21.73 50.65 -32.50
CA GLY A 823 -22.05 52.07 -32.53
C GLY A 823 -23.29 52.32 -33.38
N GLU A 824 -23.13 52.87 -34.59
CA GLU A 824 -24.26 53.15 -35.49
C GLU A 824 -24.80 51.88 -36.18
N ARG A 825 -23.99 50.83 -36.31
CA ARG A 825 -24.41 49.54 -36.88
C ARG A 825 -24.42 48.41 -35.84
N LYS A 826 -25.33 47.45 -36.02
CA LYS A 826 -25.43 46.25 -35.17
C LYS A 826 -25.22 45.00 -36.01
N ILE A 827 -24.34 44.12 -35.57
CA ILE A 827 -24.05 42.86 -36.26
C ILE A 827 -24.79 41.73 -35.55
N LYS A 828 -25.70 41.05 -36.27
CA LYS A 828 -26.43 39.88 -35.79
C LYS A 828 -25.56 38.63 -35.89
N ALA A 829 -25.45 37.88 -34.80
CA ALA A 829 -24.84 36.56 -34.78
C ALA A 829 -25.85 35.51 -34.31
N LYS A 830 -25.91 34.36 -35.00
CA LYS A 830 -26.72 33.20 -34.61
C LYS A 830 -25.81 32.04 -34.23
N LEU A 831 -26.15 31.34 -33.15
CA LEU A 831 -25.55 30.06 -32.81
C LEU A 831 -26.21 28.95 -33.63
N ASP A 832 -25.46 28.37 -34.57
CA ASP A 832 -25.81 27.15 -35.30
C ASP A 832 -25.57 25.94 -34.41
N VAL A 833 -26.67 25.39 -33.91
CA VAL A 833 -26.74 24.23 -33.01
C VAL A 833 -26.92 22.90 -33.75
N MET A 834 -26.95 22.90 -35.09
CA MET A 834 -26.95 21.69 -35.92
C MET A 834 -25.53 21.21 -36.23
N SER A 835 -24.54 22.08 -36.05
CA SER A 835 -23.12 21.72 -36.08
C SER A 835 -22.66 21.16 -34.73
N ILE A 836 -21.74 20.19 -34.74
CA ILE A 836 -21.01 19.71 -33.55
C ILE A 836 -19.52 19.94 -33.76
N PRO A 837 -18.87 20.79 -32.96
CA PRO A 837 -19.44 21.70 -31.96
C PRO A 837 -20.29 22.81 -32.60
N ALA A 838 -21.16 23.44 -31.81
CA ALA A 838 -21.99 24.55 -32.27
C ALA A 838 -21.12 25.69 -32.84
N LYS A 839 -21.60 26.33 -33.92
CA LYS A 839 -20.85 27.37 -34.65
C LYS A 839 -21.54 28.71 -34.52
N ILE A 840 -20.75 29.79 -34.48
CA ILE A 840 -21.29 31.15 -34.51
C ILE A 840 -21.22 31.67 -35.94
N ILE A 841 -22.40 31.93 -36.52
CA ILE A 841 -22.59 32.49 -37.86
C ILE A 841 -22.99 33.96 -37.71
N ALA A 842 -22.20 34.87 -38.29
CA ALA A 842 -22.51 36.30 -38.30
C ALA A 842 -23.24 36.67 -39.61
N TYR A 843 -24.13 37.65 -39.55
CA TYR A 843 -24.92 38.16 -40.67
C TYR A 843 -24.69 39.65 -40.83
N ASP A 844 -24.75 40.13 -42.07
CA ASP A 844 -24.86 41.57 -42.35
C ASP A 844 -26.30 42.06 -42.20
N GLU A 845 -26.51 43.36 -42.42
CA GLU A 845 -27.82 44.02 -42.34
C GLU A 845 -28.83 43.51 -43.40
N ASN A 846 -28.36 42.86 -44.46
CA ASN A 846 -29.18 42.25 -45.51
C ASN A 846 -29.35 40.73 -45.30
N GLU A 847 -29.09 40.23 -44.09
CA GLU A 847 -29.12 38.81 -43.70
C GLU A 847 -28.18 37.90 -44.51
N LYS A 848 -27.11 38.43 -45.11
CA LYS A 848 -26.07 37.61 -45.78
C LYS A 848 -25.04 37.11 -44.77
N ILE A 849 -24.63 35.85 -44.92
CA ILE A 849 -23.63 35.19 -44.07
C ILE A 849 -22.24 35.82 -44.25
N LEU A 850 -21.61 36.16 -43.12
CA LEU A 850 -20.26 36.70 -43.05
C LEU A 850 -19.23 35.63 -42.65
N LYS A 851 -17.98 35.77 -43.12
CA LYS A 851 -16.85 34.89 -42.75
C LYS A 851 -16.38 35.05 -41.29
N GLY A 852 -17.05 35.89 -40.52
CA GLY A 852 -16.78 36.22 -39.13
C GLY A 852 -17.35 37.59 -38.82
N LEU A 853 -17.17 38.06 -37.59
CA LEU A 853 -17.45 39.45 -37.28
C LEU A 853 -16.63 40.36 -38.21
N PRO A 854 -17.20 41.45 -38.76
CA PRO A 854 -16.47 42.39 -39.60
C PRO A 854 -15.39 43.14 -38.79
N LYS A 855 -14.41 43.74 -39.47
CA LYS A 855 -13.53 44.72 -38.83
C LYS A 855 -14.27 46.05 -38.68
N ALA A 856 -13.83 46.89 -37.76
CA ALA A 856 -14.32 48.24 -37.65
C ALA A 856 -14.09 48.99 -38.97
N SER A 857 -15.02 49.87 -39.33
CA SER A 857 -15.00 50.63 -40.55
C SER A 857 -15.35 52.08 -40.25
N LYS A 858 -14.46 52.98 -40.66
CA LYS A 858 -14.70 54.43 -40.59
C LYS A 858 -15.92 54.88 -41.41
N LYS A 859 -16.34 54.09 -42.42
CA LYS A 859 -17.53 54.38 -43.24
C LYS A 859 -18.84 54.34 -42.44
N PHE A 860 -18.88 53.51 -41.40
CA PHE A 860 -20.07 53.26 -40.59
C PHE A 860 -19.91 53.77 -39.15
N ASN A 861 -18.94 54.67 -38.91
CA ASN A 861 -18.65 55.26 -37.60
C ASN A 861 -18.49 54.23 -36.47
N ASP A 862 -17.88 53.07 -36.75
CA ASP A 862 -17.68 52.05 -35.72
C ASP A 862 -16.70 52.47 -34.63
N VAL A 863 -16.98 52.05 -33.40
CA VAL A 863 -16.06 52.21 -32.27
C VAL A 863 -15.01 51.09 -32.29
N GLU A 864 -13.81 51.38 -32.80
CA GLU A 864 -12.72 50.41 -32.99
C GLU A 864 -12.43 49.56 -31.74
N SER A 865 -12.37 50.17 -30.55
CA SER A 865 -12.06 49.48 -29.30
C SER A 865 -13.09 48.39 -28.93
N ILE A 866 -14.38 48.69 -29.10
CA ILE A 866 -15.50 47.77 -28.84
C ILE A 866 -15.48 46.62 -29.85
N VAL A 867 -15.24 46.92 -31.13
CA VAL A 867 -15.18 45.91 -32.18
C VAL A 867 -14.02 44.94 -31.96
N GLU A 868 -12.84 45.44 -31.57
CA GLU A 868 -11.71 44.59 -31.20
C GLU A 868 -12.03 43.67 -30.03
N GLU A 869 -12.69 44.18 -28.99
CA GLU A 869 -13.14 43.41 -27.83
C GLU A 869 -14.07 42.26 -28.25
N TYR A 870 -15.13 42.54 -29.00
CA TYR A 870 -16.07 41.52 -29.47
C TYR A 870 -15.41 40.47 -30.38
N ARG A 871 -14.44 40.86 -31.20
CA ARG A 871 -13.68 39.91 -32.03
C ARG A 871 -12.82 38.98 -31.17
N ARG A 872 -12.20 39.49 -30.11
CA ARG A 872 -11.43 38.69 -29.14
C ARG A 872 -12.37 37.76 -28.37
N GLU A 873 -13.52 38.27 -27.93
CA GLU A 873 -14.55 37.54 -27.22
C GLU A 873 -15.07 36.36 -28.07
N ILE A 874 -15.49 36.60 -29.33
CA ILE A 874 -15.96 35.53 -30.23
C ILE A 874 -14.90 34.46 -30.48
N LYS A 875 -13.63 34.84 -30.59
CA LYS A 875 -12.53 33.87 -30.71
C LYS A 875 -12.44 33.00 -29.46
N HIS A 876 -12.61 33.59 -28.28
CA HIS A 876 -12.63 32.88 -27.00
C HIS A 876 -13.86 31.97 -26.88
N ILE A 877 -15.06 32.47 -27.17
CA ILE A 877 -16.32 31.69 -27.15
C ILE A 877 -16.21 30.48 -28.07
N ARG A 878 -15.70 30.64 -29.30
CA ARG A 878 -15.50 29.51 -30.24
C ARG A 878 -14.57 28.43 -29.69
N LYS A 879 -13.57 28.80 -28.88
CA LYS A 879 -12.70 27.82 -28.21
C LYS A 879 -13.47 27.10 -27.10
N LEU A 880 -14.17 27.86 -26.25
CA LEU A 880 -14.95 27.30 -25.15
C LEU A 880 -16.08 26.40 -25.63
N LEU A 881 -16.78 26.73 -26.72
CA LEU A 881 -17.83 25.87 -27.30
C LEU A 881 -17.30 24.48 -27.66
N LYS A 882 -16.04 24.37 -28.14
CA LYS A 882 -15.41 23.07 -28.42
C LYS A 882 -15.18 22.28 -27.14
N GLU A 883 -14.65 22.95 -26.11
CA GLU A 883 -14.35 22.35 -24.81
C GLU A 883 -15.64 21.91 -24.09
N ILE A 884 -16.66 22.77 -24.07
CA ILE A 884 -18.00 22.48 -23.53
C ILE A 884 -18.62 21.30 -24.27
N THR A 885 -18.57 21.27 -25.61
CA THR A 885 -19.13 20.17 -26.39
C THR A 885 -18.52 18.83 -25.98
N VAL A 886 -17.19 18.75 -25.85
CA VAL A 886 -16.50 17.53 -25.43
C VAL A 886 -16.83 17.17 -23.98
N SER A 887 -16.80 18.15 -23.07
CA SER A 887 -17.09 17.94 -21.65
C SER A 887 -18.53 17.44 -21.45
N GLN A 888 -19.49 18.12 -22.06
CA GLN A 888 -20.91 17.80 -21.93
C GLN A 888 -21.28 16.50 -22.63
N ALA A 889 -20.66 16.17 -23.77
CA ALA A 889 -20.82 14.84 -24.36
C ALA A 889 -20.33 13.72 -23.42
N ASN A 890 -19.24 13.92 -22.67
CA ASN A 890 -18.81 12.91 -21.68
C ASN A 890 -19.80 12.86 -20.48
N SER A 891 -20.24 14.01 -19.95
CA SER A 891 -21.21 14.09 -18.84
C SER A 891 -22.54 13.40 -19.19
N LEU A 892 -23.07 13.70 -20.38
CA LEU A 892 -24.31 13.11 -20.88
C LEU A 892 -24.15 11.62 -21.18
N LEU A 893 -22.97 11.18 -21.62
CA LEU A 893 -22.71 9.77 -21.80
C LEU A 893 -22.67 9.02 -20.45
N ASN A 894 -22.08 9.63 -19.41
CA ASN A 894 -22.22 9.11 -18.05
C ASN A 894 -23.69 9.04 -17.66
N ALA A 895 -24.45 10.13 -17.85
CA ALA A 895 -25.88 10.19 -17.55
C ALA A 895 -26.68 9.09 -18.26
N LEU A 896 -26.33 8.78 -19.50
CA LEU A 896 -26.93 7.72 -20.30
C LEU A 896 -26.71 6.34 -19.71
N PHE A 897 -25.53 6.02 -19.14
CA PHE A 897 -25.30 4.72 -18.49
C PHE A 897 -25.75 4.71 -17.02
N LEU A 898 -25.76 5.85 -16.34
CA LEU A 898 -26.18 5.99 -14.94
C LEU A 898 -27.68 6.22 -14.76
N GLU A 899 -28.43 6.33 -15.86
CA GLU A 899 -29.89 6.42 -15.82
C GLU A 899 -30.37 7.70 -15.11
N ARG A 900 -29.54 8.75 -15.22
CA ARG A 900 -29.80 10.04 -14.59
C ARG A 900 -31.11 10.61 -15.14
N LYS A 901 -32.01 10.95 -14.22
CA LYS A 901 -33.34 11.52 -14.48
C LYS A 901 -33.30 13.01 -14.20
N TRP A 902 -33.89 13.80 -15.08
CA TRP A 902 -34.21 15.21 -14.81
C TRP A 902 -35.73 15.36 -14.70
N GLN A 903 -36.24 16.13 -13.74
CA GLN A 903 -37.62 16.60 -13.83
C GLN A 903 -37.81 17.39 -15.12
N VAL A 904 -38.94 17.21 -15.81
CA VAL A 904 -39.20 17.89 -17.10
C VAL A 904 -38.91 19.39 -17.02
N LYS A 905 -39.38 20.07 -15.98
CA LYS A 905 -39.12 21.50 -15.76
C LYS A 905 -37.63 21.85 -15.72
N LYS A 906 -36.83 21.09 -14.95
CA LYS A 906 -35.38 21.31 -14.85
C LYS A 906 -34.66 20.98 -16.15
N TRP A 907 -35.12 19.96 -16.88
CA TRP A 907 -34.57 19.61 -18.18
C TRP A 907 -34.81 20.73 -19.20
N ILE A 908 -36.01 21.31 -19.25
CA ILE A 908 -36.33 22.47 -20.10
C ILE A 908 -35.43 23.67 -19.73
N GLU A 909 -35.31 23.99 -18.44
CA GLU A 909 -34.45 25.09 -17.95
C GLU A 909 -32.97 24.90 -18.33
N THR A 910 -32.48 23.66 -18.29
CA THR A 910 -31.07 23.34 -18.56
C THR A 910 -30.76 23.25 -20.04
N PHE A 911 -31.59 22.52 -20.80
CA PHE A 911 -31.31 22.15 -22.18
C PHE A 911 -32.00 23.04 -23.21
N ILE A 912 -33.17 23.61 -22.91
CA ILE A 912 -33.91 24.44 -23.86
C ILE A 912 -33.63 25.92 -23.62
N HIS A 913 -33.74 26.41 -22.38
CA HIS A 913 -33.53 27.84 -22.10
C HIS A 913 -32.06 28.29 -22.27
N ASN A 914 -31.10 27.36 -22.28
CA ASN A 914 -29.71 27.67 -22.57
C ASN A 914 -29.39 27.41 -24.05
N PRO A 915 -29.04 28.44 -24.85
CA PRO A 915 -28.84 28.28 -26.29
C PRO A 915 -27.67 27.36 -26.65
N VAL A 916 -26.66 27.24 -25.78
CA VAL A 916 -25.54 26.31 -26.00
C VAL A 916 -25.99 24.87 -25.78
N MET A 917 -26.78 24.63 -24.73
CA MET A 917 -27.28 23.30 -24.39
C MET A 917 -28.38 22.80 -25.33
N GLN A 918 -29.08 23.68 -26.05
CA GLN A 918 -30.08 23.31 -27.08
C GLN A 918 -29.51 22.33 -28.11
N THR A 919 -28.21 22.44 -28.42
CA THR A 919 -27.46 21.50 -29.27
C THR A 919 -27.71 20.04 -28.84
N PHE A 920 -27.70 19.75 -27.54
CA PHE A 920 -27.91 18.42 -26.99
C PHE A 920 -29.39 18.02 -26.94
N ALA A 921 -30.30 18.96 -26.64
CA ALA A 921 -31.73 18.71 -26.75
C ALA A 921 -32.14 18.28 -28.16
N ILE A 922 -31.58 18.96 -29.18
CA ILE A 922 -31.95 18.78 -30.59
C ILE A 922 -31.33 17.53 -31.20
N GLN A 923 -30.07 17.26 -30.89
CA GLN A 923 -29.28 16.23 -31.57
C GLN A 923 -29.29 14.86 -30.86
N LEU A 924 -29.85 14.78 -29.65
CA LEU A 924 -30.02 13.53 -28.90
C LEU A 924 -31.50 13.14 -28.83
N ILE A 925 -31.73 11.85 -28.63
CA ILE A 925 -33.06 11.27 -28.41
C ILE A 925 -33.24 11.04 -26.91
N TRP A 926 -34.41 11.41 -26.42
CA TRP A 926 -34.77 11.41 -25.02
C TRP A 926 -35.98 10.50 -24.80
N LYS A 927 -36.19 10.10 -23.55
CA LYS A 927 -37.37 9.38 -23.11
C LYS A 927 -38.02 10.08 -21.93
N GLU A 928 -39.34 10.10 -21.93
CA GLU A 928 -40.17 10.54 -20.81
C GLU A 928 -40.54 9.30 -19.98
N THR A 929 -40.41 9.41 -18.67
CA THR A 929 -40.70 8.34 -17.71
C THR A 929 -41.51 8.85 -16.53
N ASP A 930 -42.30 7.97 -15.93
CA ASP A 930 -42.97 8.28 -14.66
C ASP A 930 -41.99 8.24 -13.47
N GLU A 931 -42.50 8.52 -12.26
CA GLU A 931 -41.74 8.43 -11.01
C GLU A 931 -41.07 7.06 -10.81
N ASN A 932 -41.73 5.97 -11.22
CA ASN A 932 -41.26 4.59 -11.12
C ASN A 932 -40.25 4.23 -12.21
N GLY A 933 -40.00 5.12 -13.18
CA GLY A 933 -39.09 4.89 -14.31
C GLY A 933 -39.68 4.08 -15.45
N LYS A 934 -41.01 3.90 -15.49
CA LYS A 934 -41.70 3.29 -16.62
C LYS A 934 -41.68 4.25 -17.80
N LEU A 935 -41.36 3.73 -18.99
CA LEU A 935 -41.35 4.49 -20.24
C LEU A 935 -42.78 4.97 -20.57
N ILE A 936 -42.93 6.28 -20.76
CA ILE A 936 -44.16 6.92 -21.25
C ILE A 936 -44.08 7.08 -22.77
N LYS A 937 -43.02 7.74 -23.26
CA LYS A 937 -42.76 7.92 -24.70
C LYS A 937 -41.29 8.25 -24.98
N THR A 938 -40.86 8.06 -26.22
CA THR A 938 -39.56 8.55 -26.73
C THR A 938 -39.77 9.78 -27.59
N PHE A 939 -38.85 10.75 -27.53
CA PHE A 939 -38.98 12.02 -28.24
C PHE A 939 -37.64 12.69 -28.55
N ARG A 940 -37.68 13.67 -29.46
CA ARG A 940 -36.58 14.60 -29.75
C ARG A 940 -37.12 16.03 -29.81
N TYR A 941 -36.33 17.00 -29.35
CA TYR A 941 -36.64 18.42 -29.52
C TYR A 941 -36.18 18.88 -30.91
N THR A 942 -36.98 19.66 -31.63
CA THR A 942 -36.66 20.11 -33.01
C THR A 942 -36.27 21.58 -33.05
N GLU A 943 -35.65 22.03 -34.15
CA GLU A 943 -35.15 23.42 -34.26
C GLU A 943 -36.29 24.47 -34.21
N ASP A 944 -37.50 24.07 -34.64
CA ASP A 944 -38.74 24.86 -34.60
C ASP A 944 -39.36 24.98 -33.20
N GLY A 945 -38.76 24.34 -32.18
CA GLY A 945 -39.19 24.44 -30.79
C GLY A 945 -40.27 23.45 -30.37
N THR A 946 -40.54 22.42 -31.17
CA THR A 946 -41.52 21.36 -30.86
C THR A 946 -40.85 20.07 -30.38
N PHE A 947 -41.62 19.18 -29.74
CA PHE A 947 -41.17 17.82 -29.41
C PHE A 947 -41.82 16.84 -30.37
N LYS A 948 -41.03 15.95 -30.97
CA LYS A 948 -41.54 14.95 -31.93
C LYS A 948 -41.14 13.53 -31.54
N THR A 949 -42.03 12.58 -31.77
CA THR A 949 -41.79 11.14 -31.61
C THR A 949 -41.01 10.56 -32.79
N ALA A 950 -40.68 9.26 -32.74
CA ALA A 950 -39.98 8.56 -33.82
C ALA A 950 -40.70 8.67 -35.18
N GLN A 951 -42.04 8.64 -35.16
CA GLN A 951 -42.92 8.79 -36.32
C GLN A 951 -43.15 10.25 -36.74
N ASN A 952 -42.38 11.19 -36.17
CA ASN A 952 -42.45 12.63 -36.45
C ASN A 952 -43.79 13.29 -36.07
N GLN A 953 -44.51 12.70 -35.10
CA GLN A 953 -45.74 13.27 -34.53
C GLN A 953 -45.38 14.21 -33.37
N GLU A 954 -46.03 15.38 -33.31
CA GLU A 954 -45.83 16.30 -32.19
C GLU A 954 -46.38 15.73 -30.88
N CYS A 955 -45.66 15.95 -29.78
CA CYS A 955 -46.05 15.52 -28.45
C CYS A 955 -45.78 16.62 -27.40
N VAL A 956 -46.40 16.49 -26.24
CA VAL A 956 -46.18 17.35 -25.07
C VAL A 956 -45.62 16.51 -23.92
N LEU A 957 -44.74 17.11 -23.11
CA LEU A 957 -44.16 16.49 -21.91
C LEU A 957 -44.98 16.87 -20.68
N ASN A 958 -45.19 15.93 -19.76
CA ASN A 958 -45.86 16.18 -18.49
C ASN A 958 -44.87 16.79 -17.48
N GLU A 959 -45.22 17.91 -16.85
CA GLU A 959 -44.34 18.64 -15.92
C GLU A 959 -43.88 17.81 -14.71
N ASP A 960 -44.74 16.89 -14.24
CA ASP A 960 -44.46 16.01 -13.09
C ASP A 960 -43.63 14.77 -13.45
N SER A 961 -43.39 14.55 -14.75
CA SER A 961 -42.62 13.41 -15.25
C SER A 961 -41.12 13.68 -15.28
N PHE A 962 -40.35 12.64 -15.64
CA PHE A 962 -38.90 12.69 -15.71
C PHE A 962 -38.41 12.44 -17.13
N VAL A 963 -37.37 13.16 -17.54
CA VAL A 963 -36.65 12.97 -18.80
C VAL A 963 -35.35 12.20 -18.54
N ASN A 964 -35.01 11.27 -19.43
CA ASN A 964 -33.73 10.59 -19.48
C ASN A 964 -33.20 10.58 -20.91
N LEU A 965 -31.89 10.37 -21.06
CA LEU A 965 -31.35 9.98 -22.37
C LEU A 965 -31.82 8.58 -22.73
N LEU A 966 -32.20 8.39 -23.99
CA LEU A 966 -32.63 7.10 -24.50
C LEU A 966 -31.42 6.18 -24.69
N TYR A 967 -31.45 5.02 -24.04
CA TYR A 967 -30.53 3.91 -24.33
C TYR A 967 -31.20 3.00 -25.37
N PHE A 968 -30.72 3.06 -26.60
CA PHE A 968 -31.33 2.40 -27.77
C PHE A 968 -31.73 0.93 -27.56
N PRO A 969 -30.89 0.10 -26.90
CA PRO A 969 -31.23 -1.31 -26.68
C PRO A 969 -32.48 -1.57 -25.83
N GLU A 970 -33.00 -0.56 -25.13
CA GLU A 970 -34.27 -0.67 -24.39
C GLU A 970 -35.50 -0.67 -25.31
N LEU A 971 -35.33 -0.29 -26.59
CA LEU A 971 -36.41 -0.24 -27.59
C LEU A 971 -36.53 -1.54 -28.38
N SER A 972 -37.73 -1.78 -28.92
CA SER A 972 -37.95 -2.81 -29.95
C SER A 972 -37.14 -2.52 -31.22
N GLU A 973 -36.80 -3.55 -31.99
CA GLU A 973 -36.05 -3.39 -33.25
C GLU A 973 -36.79 -2.46 -34.24
N GLU A 974 -38.13 -2.51 -34.27
CA GLU A 974 -38.95 -1.63 -35.11
C GLU A 974 -38.80 -0.16 -34.72
N GLU A 975 -38.85 0.15 -33.42
CA GLU A 975 -38.72 1.53 -32.92
C GLU A 975 -37.29 2.05 -33.07
N GLN A 976 -36.27 1.19 -32.91
CA GLN A 976 -34.88 1.55 -33.21
C GLN A 976 -34.70 1.98 -34.67
N GLN A 977 -35.23 1.21 -35.63
CA GLN A 977 -35.16 1.54 -37.06
C GLN A 977 -35.89 2.85 -37.39
N LEU A 978 -37.01 3.14 -36.73
CA LEU A 978 -37.72 4.41 -36.91
C LEU A 978 -36.87 5.60 -36.46
N TRP A 979 -36.21 5.50 -35.30
CA TRP A 979 -35.29 6.54 -34.83
C TRP A 979 -34.06 6.71 -35.72
N GLU A 980 -33.47 5.61 -36.21
CA GLU A 980 -32.35 5.67 -37.15
C GLU A 980 -32.73 6.42 -38.43
N ARG A 981 -33.85 6.05 -39.05
CA ARG A 981 -34.39 6.76 -40.23
C ARG A 981 -34.72 8.22 -39.91
N ASN A 982 -35.25 8.52 -38.72
CA ASN A 982 -35.53 9.89 -38.30
C ASN A 982 -34.25 10.73 -38.24
N LEU A 983 -33.18 10.21 -37.62
CA LEU A 983 -31.89 10.90 -37.54
C LEU A 983 -31.26 11.10 -38.93
N GLU A 984 -31.33 10.09 -39.81
CA GLU A 984 -30.81 10.17 -41.18
C GLU A 984 -31.58 11.19 -42.03
N ASN A 985 -32.91 11.12 -42.05
CA ASN A 985 -33.77 12.04 -42.81
C ASN A 985 -33.58 13.49 -42.40
N ASN A 986 -33.38 13.74 -41.10
CA ASN A 986 -33.12 15.06 -40.55
C ASN A 986 -31.62 15.45 -40.56
N LYS A 987 -30.74 14.60 -41.08
CA LYS A 987 -29.27 14.79 -41.14
C LYS A 987 -28.65 15.14 -39.77
N ILE A 988 -29.19 14.55 -38.70
CA ILE A 988 -28.75 14.79 -37.33
C ILE A 988 -27.42 14.08 -37.08
N LYS A 989 -26.42 14.83 -36.65
CA LYS A 989 -25.17 14.26 -36.14
C LYS A 989 -25.29 14.20 -34.62
N GLN A 990 -25.02 13.08 -33.98
CA GLN A 990 -25.18 13.03 -32.53
C GLN A 990 -23.87 13.36 -31.81
N PRO A 991 -23.89 14.18 -30.73
CA PRO A 991 -22.71 14.41 -29.90
C PRO A 991 -22.30 13.16 -29.11
N ILE A 992 -23.28 12.27 -28.86
CA ILE A 992 -23.11 10.91 -28.38
C ILE A 992 -23.83 10.02 -29.38
N LYS A 993 -23.14 9.08 -30.03
CA LYS A 993 -23.74 8.17 -31.02
C LYS A 993 -24.61 7.12 -30.34
N GLN A 994 -25.85 7.46 -29.99
CA GLN A 994 -26.78 6.58 -29.27
C GLN A 994 -27.11 5.30 -30.06
N THR A 995 -27.14 5.39 -31.39
CA THR A 995 -27.38 4.26 -32.31
C THR A 995 -26.25 3.22 -32.32
N ASN A 996 -25.00 3.63 -32.02
CA ASN A 996 -23.81 2.79 -32.17
C ASN A 996 -23.13 2.48 -30.83
N ILE A 997 -23.88 2.52 -29.73
CA ILE A 997 -23.34 2.09 -28.44
C ILE A 997 -23.20 0.56 -28.46
N PRO A 998 -22.02 0.00 -28.13
CA PRO A 998 -21.82 -1.44 -28.04
C PRO A 998 -22.82 -2.06 -27.07
N VAL A 999 -23.56 -3.04 -27.56
CA VAL A 999 -24.54 -3.80 -26.78
C VAL A 999 -23.98 -5.17 -26.48
N TYR A 1000 -23.85 -5.52 -25.21
CA TYR A 1000 -23.41 -6.86 -24.84
C TYR A 1000 -24.59 -7.84 -24.86
N LYS A 1001 -24.78 -8.56 -25.97
CA LYS A 1001 -25.82 -9.59 -26.08
C LYS A 1001 -25.39 -10.87 -25.35
N ILE A 1002 -26.13 -11.22 -24.30
CA ILE A 1002 -25.95 -12.48 -23.59
C ILE A 1002 -26.46 -13.62 -24.48
N THR A 1003 -25.58 -14.57 -24.82
CA THR A 1003 -25.94 -15.82 -25.50
C THR A 1003 -26.06 -16.97 -24.51
N GLU A 1004 -26.79 -18.04 -24.87
CA GLU A 1004 -26.92 -19.24 -24.03
C GLU A 1004 -25.57 -19.81 -23.57
N LYS A 1005 -24.53 -19.69 -24.40
CA LYS A 1005 -23.16 -20.15 -24.13
C LYS A 1005 -22.41 -19.29 -23.10
N ASN A 1006 -22.77 -18.02 -22.96
CA ASN A 1006 -22.04 -17.05 -22.13
C ASN A 1006 -22.80 -16.65 -20.87
N GLN A 1007 -24.09 -16.95 -20.76
CA GLN A 1007 -24.95 -16.55 -19.62
C GLN A 1007 -24.43 -17.03 -18.25
N GLU A 1008 -23.80 -18.20 -18.20
CA GLU A 1008 -23.25 -18.80 -16.97
C GLU A 1008 -21.81 -18.35 -16.65
N LYS A 1009 -21.16 -17.59 -17.54
CA LYS A 1009 -19.79 -17.11 -17.33
C LYS A 1009 -19.78 -15.97 -16.31
N ILE A 1010 -18.65 -15.76 -15.67
CA ILE A 1010 -18.42 -14.66 -14.70
C ILE A 1010 -17.55 -13.53 -15.27
N GLU A 1011 -17.11 -13.65 -16.52
CA GLU A 1011 -16.23 -12.69 -17.20
C GLU A 1011 -16.63 -12.46 -18.66
N ILE A 1012 -16.42 -11.23 -19.15
CA ILE A 1012 -16.53 -10.89 -20.57
C ILE A 1012 -15.19 -11.22 -21.24
N LEU A 1013 -15.20 -12.17 -22.18
CA LEU A 1013 -13.98 -12.69 -22.81
C LEU A 1013 -13.55 -11.91 -24.06
N ASP A 1014 -14.46 -11.16 -24.70
CA ASP A 1014 -14.29 -10.56 -26.03
C ASP A 1014 -13.16 -9.52 -26.12
N TYR A 1015 -12.69 -9.04 -24.97
CA TYR A 1015 -11.64 -8.03 -24.83
C TYR A 1015 -10.35 -8.56 -24.22
N ASN A 1016 -10.33 -9.82 -23.77
CA ASN A 1016 -9.15 -10.39 -23.11
C ASN A 1016 -7.95 -10.37 -24.06
N LYS A 1017 -6.78 -10.03 -23.53
CA LYS A 1017 -5.49 -9.87 -24.21
C LYS A 1017 -5.41 -8.71 -25.22
N LYS A 1018 -6.47 -7.91 -25.42
CA LYS A 1018 -6.38 -6.70 -26.23
C LYS A 1018 -5.53 -5.65 -25.50
N GLY A 1019 -4.58 -5.06 -26.23
CA GLY A 1019 -3.55 -4.20 -25.67
C GLY A 1019 -3.79 -2.71 -25.88
N PHE A 1020 -3.35 -1.88 -24.94
CA PHE A 1020 -3.41 -0.42 -25.01
C PHE A 1020 -2.35 0.24 -24.10
N LEU A 1021 -2.09 1.54 -24.24
CA LEU A 1021 -1.04 2.23 -23.45
C LEU A 1021 -1.51 2.68 -22.06
N VAL A 1022 -0.61 2.65 -21.06
CA VAL A 1022 -0.85 3.20 -19.71
C VAL A 1022 -1.33 4.65 -19.73
N ASN A 1023 -0.72 5.50 -20.57
CA ASN A 1023 -1.15 6.90 -20.74
C ASN A 1023 -2.65 7.01 -21.10
N LYS A 1024 -3.15 6.04 -21.87
CA LYS A 1024 -4.55 5.99 -22.27
C LYS A 1024 -5.46 5.55 -21.13
N MET A 1025 -5.04 4.54 -20.34
CA MET A 1025 -5.68 4.20 -19.07
C MET A 1025 -5.87 5.45 -18.22
N ARG A 1026 -4.78 6.15 -17.87
CA ARG A 1026 -4.83 7.32 -16.99
C ARG A 1026 -5.74 8.43 -17.51
N LYS A 1027 -5.73 8.70 -18.82
CA LYS A 1027 -6.52 9.77 -19.43
C LYS A 1027 -8.00 9.42 -19.60
N LYS A 1028 -8.34 8.13 -19.66
CA LYS A 1028 -9.68 7.67 -20.00
C LYS A 1028 -10.41 7.03 -18.82
N THR A 1029 -9.71 6.49 -17.82
CA THR A 1029 -10.31 5.81 -16.67
C THR A 1029 -11.28 6.68 -15.91
N GLU A 1030 -11.00 7.96 -15.69
CA GLU A 1030 -11.95 8.82 -14.97
C GLU A 1030 -13.22 9.14 -15.79
N LYS A 1031 -13.24 8.82 -17.09
CA LYS A 1031 -14.47 8.90 -17.89
C LYS A 1031 -15.46 7.85 -17.42
N LEU A 1032 -16.77 8.13 -17.52
CA LEU A 1032 -17.82 7.18 -17.14
C LEU A 1032 -17.81 6.80 -15.66
N GLY A 1033 -17.13 7.57 -14.81
CA GLY A 1033 -17.09 7.37 -13.36
C GLY A 1033 -16.18 6.22 -12.89
N PHE A 1034 -15.37 5.64 -13.78
CA PHE A 1034 -14.38 4.63 -13.39
C PHE A 1034 -13.23 5.27 -12.60
N LYS A 1035 -12.56 4.46 -11.77
CA LYS A 1035 -11.39 4.85 -10.97
C LYS A 1035 -10.27 3.85 -11.18
N LEU A 1036 -9.04 4.31 -11.04
CA LEU A 1036 -7.87 3.41 -11.07
C LEU A 1036 -7.87 2.51 -9.84
N SER A 1037 -7.54 1.24 -10.02
CA SER A 1037 -7.41 0.28 -8.94
C SER A 1037 -5.95 0.14 -8.51
N TYR A 1038 -5.72 0.25 -7.20
CA TYR A 1038 -4.40 0.23 -6.56
C TYR A 1038 -4.25 -1.03 -5.71
N GLY A 1039 -3.08 -1.68 -5.79
CA GLY A 1039 -2.69 -2.75 -4.89
C GLY A 1039 -1.83 -2.25 -3.73
N ASN A 1040 -1.71 -3.06 -2.67
CA ASN A 1040 -0.94 -2.75 -1.45
C ASN A 1040 0.58 -2.68 -1.67
N ASN A 1041 1.03 -3.14 -2.83
CA ASN A 1041 2.42 -3.04 -3.28
C ASN A 1041 2.71 -1.75 -4.08
N GLY A 1042 1.77 -0.81 -4.15
CA GLY A 1042 1.94 0.46 -4.87
C GLY A 1042 1.83 0.35 -6.40
N LEU A 1043 1.47 -0.81 -6.93
CA LEU A 1043 1.19 -1.02 -8.35
C LEU A 1043 -0.29 -0.75 -8.68
N GLU A 1044 -0.54 -0.30 -9.90
CA GLU A 1044 -1.88 -0.18 -10.47
C GLU A 1044 -2.24 -1.43 -11.27
N TYR A 1045 -3.48 -1.90 -11.14
CA TYR A 1045 -3.93 -3.23 -11.61
C TYR A 1045 -5.09 -3.19 -12.59
N GLY A 1046 -5.59 -2.00 -12.92
CA GLY A 1046 -6.75 -1.86 -13.76
C GLY A 1046 -7.61 -0.67 -13.37
N SER A 1047 -8.90 -0.77 -13.69
CA SER A 1047 -9.91 0.20 -13.30
C SER A 1047 -11.14 -0.49 -12.75
N TYR A 1048 -11.87 0.21 -11.89
CA TYR A 1048 -13.13 -0.26 -11.35
C TYR A 1048 -14.18 0.84 -11.37
N TYR A 1049 -15.44 0.44 -11.39
CA TYR A 1049 -16.59 1.32 -11.28
C TYR A 1049 -17.61 0.69 -10.33
N TYR A 1050 -18.17 1.49 -9.43
CA TYR A 1050 -19.15 1.05 -8.44
C TYR A 1050 -20.52 1.67 -8.73
N ASP A 1051 -21.50 0.85 -9.08
CA ASP A 1051 -22.88 1.28 -9.18
C ASP A 1051 -23.57 1.18 -7.81
N LYS A 1052 -23.93 2.33 -7.25
CA LYS A 1052 -24.64 2.40 -5.97
C LYS A 1052 -26.06 1.85 -6.04
N LYS A 1053 -26.73 1.91 -7.20
CA LYS A 1053 -28.14 1.50 -7.36
C LYS A 1053 -28.29 -0.01 -7.27
N THR A 1054 -27.41 -0.75 -7.94
CA THR A 1054 -27.43 -2.22 -7.97
C THR A 1054 -26.47 -2.86 -6.96
N ASN A 1055 -25.59 -2.05 -6.35
CA ASN A 1055 -24.50 -2.52 -5.49
C ASN A 1055 -23.55 -3.49 -6.23
N ILE A 1056 -23.30 -3.20 -7.51
CA ILE A 1056 -22.44 -3.98 -8.40
C ILE A 1056 -21.17 -3.19 -8.72
N ASN A 1057 -20.02 -3.84 -8.60
CA ASN A 1057 -18.75 -3.34 -9.12
C ASN A 1057 -18.42 -3.98 -10.46
N ILE A 1058 -18.02 -3.13 -11.41
CA ILE A 1058 -17.36 -3.54 -12.65
C ILE A 1058 -15.86 -3.45 -12.40
N MET A 1059 -15.10 -4.50 -12.70
CA MET A 1059 -13.63 -4.44 -12.69
C MET A 1059 -13.08 -4.81 -14.06
N ILE A 1060 -12.26 -3.91 -14.61
CA ILE A 1060 -11.44 -4.17 -15.80
C ILE A 1060 -10.00 -4.32 -15.31
N LEU A 1061 -9.56 -5.57 -15.19
CA LEU A 1061 -8.24 -5.94 -14.69
C LEU A 1061 -7.22 -5.97 -15.83
N THR A 1062 -6.00 -5.51 -15.55
CA THR A 1062 -4.88 -5.52 -16.49
C THR A 1062 -3.64 -6.16 -15.84
N ASN A 1063 -2.60 -6.37 -16.65
CA ASN A 1063 -1.26 -6.54 -16.08
C ASN A 1063 -0.86 -5.28 -15.27
N SER A 1064 -0.03 -5.48 -14.24
CA SER A 1064 0.32 -4.40 -13.32
C SER A 1064 1.31 -3.41 -13.92
N PHE A 1065 1.23 -2.16 -13.47
CA PHE A 1065 2.15 -1.09 -13.89
C PHE A 1065 2.42 -0.09 -12.77
N PHE A 1066 3.59 0.55 -12.83
CA PHE A 1066 3.94 1.62 -11.90
C PHE A 1066 3.37 2.96 -12.34
N PRO A 1067 3.12 3.90 -11.40
CA PRO A 1067 2.53 5.17 -11.76
C PRO A 1067 3.28 6.01 -12.81
N GLY A 1068 4.59 5.81 -12.95
CA GLY A 1068 5.44 6.50 -13.92
C GLY A 1068 5.54 5.85 -15.31
N GLU A 1069 4.97 4.67 -15.55
CA GLU A 1069 5.18 3.88 -16.79
C GLU A 1069 4.26 4.29 -17.95
N TYR A 1070 4.25 5.57 -18.35
CA TYR A 1070 3.29 6.09 -19.34
C TYR A 1070 3.29 5.39 -20.70
N THR A 1071 4.44 4.87 -21.15
CA THR A 1071 4.64 4.25 -22.47
C THR A 1071 4.44 2.74 -22.49
N LYS A 1072 4.19 2.11 -21.33
CA LYS A 1072 4.00 0.67 -21.25
C LYS A 1072 2.66 0.25 -21.86
N THR A 1073 2.67 -0.89 -22.54
CA THR A 1073 1.46 -1.52 -23.06
C THR A 1073 0.84 -2.41 -21.98
N LEU A 1074 -0.41 -2.11 -21.65
CA LEU A 1074 -1.28 -2.93 -20.84
C LEU A 1074 -2.07 -3.89 -21.72
N GLN A 1075 -2.49 -5.01 -21.15
CA GLN A 1075 -3.46 -5.94 -21.74
C GLN A 1075 -4.62 -6.12 -20.76
N ILE A 1076 -5.85 -6.13 -21.28
CA ILE A 1076 -7.02 -6.51 -20.48
C ILE A 1076 -6.89 -7.99 -20.13
N GLU A 1077 -6.76 -8.31 -18.85
CA GLU A 1077 -6.69 -9.69 -18.38
C GLU A 1077 -8.10 -10.26 -18.19
N LYS A 1078 -8.98 -9.49 -17.52
CA LYS A 1078 -10.35 -9.89 -17.21
C LYS A 1078 -11.28 -8.69 -17.10
N ILE A 1079 -12.55 -8.89 -17.45
CA ILE A 1079 -13.65 -7.98 -17.12
C ILE A 1079 -14.68 -8.76 -16.31
N ILE A 1080 -14.85 -8.40 -15.04
CA ILE A 1080 -15.65 -9.15 -14.05
C ILE A 1080 -16.61 -8.24 -13.28
N PHE A 1081 -17.61 -8.85 -12.63
CA PHE A 1081 -18.64 -8.16 -11.87
C PHE A 1081 -18.78 -8.74 -10.46
N LEU A 1082 -18.87 -7.88 -9.45
CA LEU A 1082 -18.90 -8.25 -8.03
C LEU A 1082 -20.05 -7.57 -7.30
N LYS A 1083 -20.72 -8.26 -6.38
CA LYS A 1083 -21.79 -7.68 -5.54
C LYS A 1083 -21.29 -7.38 -4.11
N ASN A 1084 -21.73 -6.25 -3.54
CA ASN A 1084 -21.52 -5.84 -2.12
C ASN A 1084 -20.07 -5.45 -1.70
N SER A 1085 -19.19 -5.07 -2.62
CA SER A 1085 -17.78 -4.75 -2.29
C SER A 1085 -17.44 -3.27 -2.45
N THR A 1086 -17.54 -2.44 -1.41
CA THR A 1086 -17.24 -0.99 -1.51
C THR A 1086 -15.75 -0.64 -1.48
N SER A 1087 -14.87 -1.58 -1.14
CA SER A 1087 -13.41 -1.40 -1.07
C SER A 1087 -12.69 -2.60 -1.70
N ILE A 1088 -12.13 -2.43 -2.89
CA ILE A 1088 -11.26 -3.44 -3.49
C ILE A 1088 -9.90 -2.80 -3.78
N GLN A 1089 -8.92 -3.11 -2.92
CA GLN A 1089 -7.51 -3.11 -3.26
C GLN A 1089 -7.28 -4.39 -4.06
N SER A 1090 -7.12 -4.29 -5.38
CA SER A 1090 -7.08 -5.47 -6.24
C SER A 1090 -5.68 -6.09 -6.22
N GLU A 1091 -5.38 -6.89 -5.20
CA GLU A 1091 -4.45 -7.98 -5.43
C GLU A 1091 -5.13 -8.98 -6.38
N LYS A 1092 -4.36 -9.60 -7.27
CA LYS A 1092 -4.85 -10.60 -8.25
C LYS A 1092 -5.44 -11.88 -7.61
N SER A 1093 -5.84 -11.85 -6.34
CA SER A 1093 -6.41 -12.99 -5.64
C SER A 1093 -7.92 -13.04 -5.83
N SER A 1094 -8.36 -14.13 -6.43
CA SER A 1094 -9.72 -14.67 -6.41
C SER A 1094 -10.20 -15.06 -5.00
N GLU A 1095 -9.67 -14.45 -3.93
CA GLU A 1095 -9.83 -14.92 -2.53
C GLU A 1095 -10.33 -13.83 -1.58
N ASN A 1096 -11.04 -12.82 -2.08
CA ASN A 1096 -11.85 -12.00 -1.20
C ASN A 1096 -13.10 -12.82 -0.80
N ARG A 1097 -13.08 -13.52 0.35
CA ARG A 1097 -14.12 -14.48 0.80
C ARG A 1097 -15.54 -13.88 0.91
N TYR A 1098 -15.67 -12.56 0.85
CA TYR A 1098 -16.95 -11.85 0.93
C TYR A 1098 -17.45 -11.26 -0.40
N ALA A 1099 -16.65 -11.31 -1.48
CA ALA A 1099 -17.04 -10.75 -2.78
C ALA A 1099 -17.66 -11.85 -3.68
N LYS A 1100 -18.99 -11.78 -3.88
CA LYS A 1100 -19.69 -12.72 -4.78
C LYS A 1100 -19.51 -12.29 -6.24
N PHE A 1101 -18.82 -13.11 -7.03
CA PHE A 1101 -18.77 -12.99 -8.48
C PHE A 1101 -20.15 -13.23 -9.08
N LEU A 1102 -20.59 -12.31 -9.94
CA LEU A 1102 -21.86 -12.41 -10.65
C LEU A 1102 -21.66 -13.12 -11.98
N LYS A 1103 -22.62 -13.99 -12.32
CA LYS A 1103 -22.73 -14.50 -13.68
C LYS A 1103 -23.22 -13.40 -14.60
N LEU A 1104 -22.86 -13.42 -15.88
CA LEU A 1104 -23.26 -12.36 -16.83
C LEU A 1104 -24.78 -12.20 -16.89
N LYS A 1105 -25.56 -13.29 -16.75
CA LYS A 1105 -27.03 -13.23 -16.66
C LYS A 1105 -27.60 -12.52 -15.43
N GLU A 1106 -26.79 -12.37 -14.38
CA GLU A 1106 -27.18 -11.71 -13.13
C GLU A 1106 -26.83 -10.21 -13.15
N VAL A 1107 -26.11 -9.75 -14.17
CA VAL A 1107 -25.68 -8.36 -14.33
C VAL A 1107 -26.65 -7.64 -15.28
N PRO A 1108 -27.16 -6.45 -14.93
CA PRO A 1108 -27.96 -5.65 -15.85
C PRO A 1108 -27.23 -5.39 -17.17
N GLU A 1109 -27.94 -5.55 -18.29
CA GLU A 1109 -27.37 -5.43 -19.65
C GLU A 1109 -26.63 -4.11 -19.89
N ARG A 1110 -27.11 -3.05 -19.24
CA ARG A 1110 -26.48 -1.73 -19.28
C ARG A 1110 -25.11 -1.68 -18.62
N LEU A 1111 -24.91 -2.37 -17.49
CA LEU A 1111 -23.61 -2.44 -16.83
C LEU A 1111 -22.63 -3.30 -17.64
N LEU A 1112 -23.11 -4.37 -18.28
CA LEU A 1112 -22.33 -5.15 -19.24
C LEU A 1112 -21.86 -4.27 -20.41
N SER A 1113 -22.79 -3.51 -20.98
CA SER A 1113 -22.53 -2.61 -22.10
C SER A 1113 -21.61 -1.44 -21.71
N LEU A 1114 -21.75 -0.90 -20.50
CA LEU A 1114 -20.81 0.09 -19.93
C LEU A 1114 -19.39 -0.47 -19.83
N ALA A 1115 -19.22 -1.70 -19.36
CA ALA A 1115 -17.93 -2.36 -19.27
C ALA A 1115 -17.30 -2.56 -20.67
N CYS A 1116 -18.08 -3.00 -21.65
CA CYS A 1116 -17.65 -3.13 -23.04
C CYS A 1116 -17.24 -1.80 -23.65
N PHE A 1117 -18.07 -0.76 -23.47
CA PHE A 1117 -17.79 0.56 -24.00
C PHE A 1117 -16.52 1.16 -23.39
N MET A 1118 -16.30 0.98 -22.08
CA MET A 1118 -15.05 1.39 -21.44
C MET A 1118 -13.84 0.61 -21.97
N ALA A 1119 -13.98 -0.71 -22.18
CA ALA A 1119 -12.93 -1.51 -22.80
C ALA A 1119 -12.58 -1.02 -24.22
N GLU A 1120 -13.59 -0.70 -25.05
CA GLU A 1120 -13.37 -0.12 -26.37
C GLU A 1120 -12.68 1.24 -26.32
N ILE A 1121 -13.05 2.12 -25.39
CA ILE A 1121 -12.36 3.41 -25.19
C ILE A 1121 -10.88 3.18 -24.85
N LEU A 1122 -10.56 2.16 -24.07
CA LEU A 1122 -9.18 1.84 -23.72
C LEU A 1122 -8.41 1.30 -24.92
N ILE A 1123 -9.05 0.50 -25.78
CA ILE A 1123 -8.40 -0.15 -26.93
C ILE A 1123 -8.26 0.80 -28.14
N ASN A 1124 -9.28 1.59 -28.48
CA ASN A 1124 -9.34 2.50 -29.65
C ASN A 1124 -8.77 3.89 -29.38
#